data_AF-A0AAU6D835-F1
#
_entry.id   AF-A0AAU6D835-F1
#
_cell.length_a   1.000
_cell.length_b   1.000
_cell.length_c   1.000
_cell.angle_alpha   90.00
_cell.angle_beta   90.00
_cell.angle_gamma   90.00
#
_symmetry.space_group_name_H-M   'P 1'
#
loop_
_entity.id
_entity.type
_entity.pdbx_description
1 polymer ?
#
loop_
_entity_poly.entity_id
_entity_poly.type
_entity_poly.pdbx_seq_one_letter_code
_entity_poly.pdbx_strand_id
1 'polypeptide(L)'
;MVLAAAVSLGASPGGQGAALASSGGISAGHLTVDGTASPLGTDDTRPSLGWQMHSPVRGDRQTAYRILVASSPQRLNTRDADIWDSGRVRASDSVAVPYGGPQLTSARAYYWTVRVWDAHGRASRWSPAGTWETGLLNAADWQGAQWISPDTGSTDSWSDFTLDTDFTIKSGAASVLFRVKDAQDYYMWQINAAQTPGKVLLRPHVQSGGRFTTLGEVDLDPVLTTANANAPHHLTITADGSRITTSIDGTQVDDRTDTTFTQGTLGFRSSVTNGVAEDALYDNITVHGLDGTTLFTDDFSTSPDPLFPGAAVTDGRLEPRGDPTLLDPEPDAPMLRRTFSLDGKKIAGARAYVFGLGFYELHLNGAKVGDQVLAPADTPYDQRDLYTTYDVTKDLRRGANTVGLWLGNGYDEGFSPYGFRWTGPQQAVMLLDVTYTDGRRQTITTDNTWSWSSGPITSNGIYAGESYNALLAQPGWDTPGFDAAGWQPVRTVQAPAESLTAATQPPVRVTGTLAPVKLTRPEPGVYVYDFGQNIAGWERLRVKGPAGTTVRMRTAEETGADGMLDTTTNRSAAATDNYTLAGTRGTETYEPRFTYHGFRYVEVTGFPGTPDLTSLDARVVHADVTSTATFSSSDPLLDRIWQNNRWSMLNNSMSVPTDNPVRDERTPPGMDVQAYHDASIREFGMDRFYANYLQDMPPGTALPNDAGNAQQPDMGGDQISLAWTLYEQYGDRATLAAAYPLMKKFVDTNATDVPGHIWPADRGFGDWCPPDRSANANGGLGGPNAGNCTSEVSLVNTALSYLQAVDVAKAAAALGHRDDAAHFRRLADAIKQAFTSEFRNAAGDTYGDGRQVTSVLPLAFGMVPARDVAKVGAQLVDTILIKDGGHLDTGIFGTRYLMDALAGIGRIDVAMKVLDSRSYPGFGYEIGQGATSSWEEWTYASSMETHDHAMFAGINASFSTQLGGIQPTGPGYRTMTVDPRIPPGLHHVAASIATVRGTVATSWTNTGSRFTLDVTVPVGSSATVHVPHAGLRHVDVRATSGARRQHGGGDESVFTVGSGHWEFTVTGHR
;
A
#
# COMPACT_ATOMS: atom_id res chain seq x y z
N MET A 1 -37.12 1.23 5.90
CA MET A 1 -37.24 -0.25 5.93
C MET A 1 -36.86 -0.77 4.56
N VAL A 2 -35.56 -0.95 4.35
CA VAL A 2 -34.96 -1.51 3.13
C VAL A 2 -34.02 -2.57 3.66
N LEU A 3 -34.23 -3.84 3.29
CA LEU A 3 -33.34 -4.93 3.61
C LEU A 3 -31.98 -4.60 2.99
N ALA A 4 -30.98 -4.28 3.81
CA ALA A 4 -29.59 -4.27 3.40
C ALA A 4 -29.23 -5.70 2.99
N ALA A 5 -29.05 -5.92 1.70
CA ALA A 5 -28.38 -7.12 1.22
C ALA A 5 -26.95 -7.07 1.76
N ALA A 6 -26.69 -7.82 2.82
CA ALA A 6 -25.34 -8.17 3.22
C ALA A 6 -24.68 -8.79 1.97
N VAL A 7 -23.75 -8.06 1.36
CA VAL A 7 -22.78 -8.66 0.46
C VAL A 7 -21.92 -9.55 1.35
N SER A 8 -22.40 -10.77 1.59
CA SER A 8 -21.58 -11.82 2.12
C SER A 8 -20.54 -12.12 1.05
N LEU A 9 -19.32 -11.60 1.20
CA LEU A 9 -18.11 -12.26 0.72
C LEU A 9 -17.90 -13.54 1.53
N GLY A 10 -18.93 -14.38 1.58
CA GLY A 10 -18.86 -15.75 2.02
C GLY A 10 -18.43 -16.55 0.81
N ALA A 11 -17.12 -16.70 0.63
CA ALA A 11 -16.62 -17.93 0.03
C ALA A 11 -17.15 -19.06 0.92
N SER A 12 -18.28 -19.64 0.52
CA SER A 12 -18.73 -20.91 1.09
C SER A 12 -17.54 -21.87 1.00
N PRO A 13 -17.14 -22.59 2.06
CA PRO A 13 -16.13 -23.64 1.95
C PRO A 13 -16.76 -24.85 1.25
N GLY A 14 -17.13 -24.67 -0.02
CA GLY A 14 -17.85 -25.62 -0.83
C GLY A 14 -17.03 -25.97 -2.05
N GLY A 15 -16.25 -27.06 -1.97
CA GLY A 15 -15.66 -27.66 -3.17
C GLY A 15 -14.42 -28.52 -3.00
N GLN A 16 -13.70 -28.45 -1.87
CA GLN A 16 -12.53 -29.33 -1.64
C GLN A 16 -12.52 -30.06 -0.28
N GLY A 17 -13.38 -29.67 0.67
CA GLY A 17 -13.50 -30.36 1.97
C GLY A 17 -14.05 -31.80 1.89
N ALA A 18 -14.73 -32.16 0.80
CA ALA A 18 -15.42 -33.45 0.69
C ALA A 18 -14.49 -34.64 0.37
N ALA A 19 -13.23 -34.42 -0.04
CA ALA A 19 -12.32 -35.53 -0.38
C ALA A 19 -11.51 -36.07 0.82
N LEU A 20 -11.57 -35.42 1.99
CA LEU A 20 -10.77 -35.77 3.17
C LEU A 20 -11.49 -36.69 4.19
N ALA A 21 -12.79 -36.96 4.01
CA ALA A 21 -13.63 -37.58 5.04
C ALA A 21 -13.67 -39.13 5.06
N SER A 22 -12.74 -39.85 4.42
CA SER A 22 -12.83 -41.32 4.25
C SER A 22 -11.83 -42.17 5.05
N SER A 23 -11.10 -41.61 6.02
CA SER A 23 -10.34 -42.41 7.00
C SER A 23 -10.57 -41.90 8.41
N GLY A 24 -10.92 -42.78 9.35
CA GLY A 24 -11.15 -42.44 10.76
C GLY A 24 -9.88 -42.07 11.56
N GLY A 25 -8.92 -41.38 10.96
CA GLY A 25 -7.65 -40.95 11.56
C GLY A 25 -7.16 -39.62 10.97
N ILE A 26 -6.07 -39.09 11.54
CA ILE A 26 -5.50 -37.79 11.15
C ILE A 26 -5.10 -37.74 9.66
N SER A 27 -5.30 -36.57 9.04
CA SER A 27 -4.87 -36.26 7.67
C SER A 27 -4.14 -34.92 7.62
N ALA A 28 -3.13 -34.79 6.75
CA ALA A 28 -2.43 -33.55 6.48
C ALA A 28 -2.79 -32.99 5.09
N GLY A 29 -2.90 -31.68 4.96
CA GLY A 29 -3.26 -30.95 3.75
C GLY A 29 -2.94 -29.46 3.89
N HIS A 30 -3.49 -28.63 2.98
CA HIS A 30 -3.22 -27.18 2.93
C HIS A 30 -1.72 -26.88 3.07
N LEU A 31 -0.96 -27.44 2.13
CA LEU A 31 0.49 -27.32 2.14
C LEU A 31 0.90 -25.90 1.78
N THR A 32 1.81 -25.33 2.56
CA THR A 32 2.39 -24.02 2.31
C THR A 32 3.91 -24.11 2.23
N VAL A 33 4.48 -23.28 1.38
CA VAL A 33 5.91 -23.01 1.33
C VAL A 33 6.03 -21.53 1.64
N ASP A 34 6.75 -21.19 2.69
CA ASP A 34 6.90 -19.79 3.12
C ASP A 34 5.57 -19.13 3.47
N GLY A 35 4.62 -19.89 4.03
CA GLY A 35 3.27 -19.40 4.36
C GLY A 35 2.33 -19.36 3.15
N THR A 36 2.85 -19.38 1.93
CA THR A 36 2.07 -19.29 0.70
C THR A 36 1.77 -20.66 0.09
N ALA A 37 0.59 -20.81 -0.52
CA ALA A 37 0.26 -22.00 -1.29
C ALA A 37 0.93 -21.95 -2.67
N SER A 38 1.85 -22.88 -2.93
CA SER A 38 2.48 -23.05 -4.25
C SER A 38 3.16 -21.80 -4.84
N PRO A 39 4.09 -21.14 -4.12
CA PRO A 39 4.73 -19.93 -4.61
C PRO A 39 5.51 -20.18 -5.91
N LEU A 40 5.40 -19.22 -6.83
CA LEU A 40 6.04 -19.23 -8.14
C LEU A 40 7.14 -18.16 -8.17
N GLY A 41 8.38 -18.58 -8.43
CA GLY A 41 9.50 -17.68 -8.59
C GLY A 41 10.05 -17.11 -7.29
N THR A 42 10.10 -17.90 -6.20
CA THR A 42 10.70 -17.46 -4.93
C THR A 42 12.23 -17.54 -4.94
N ASP A 43 12.91 -16.58 -4.32
CA ASP A 43 14.37 -16.60 -4.16
C ASP A 43 14.84 -17.26 -2.85
N ASP A 44 13.92 -17.74 -2.00
CA ASP A 44 14.30 -18.46 -0.80
C ASP A 44 14.89 -19.84 -1.16
N THR A 45 16.18 -20.01 -0.88
CA THR A 45 16.92 -21.26 -1.12
C THR A 45 16.82 -22.25 0.03
N ARG A 46 16.21 -21.85 1.15
CA ARG A 46 15.91 -22.67 2.33
C ARG A 46 14.49 -22.40 2.84
N PRO A 47 13.47 -22.60 1.97
CA PRO A 47 12.12 -22.24 2.30
C PRO A 47 11.59 -23.04 3.48
N SER A 48 10.61 -22.47 4.16
CA SER A 48 9.90 -23.10 5.26
C SER A 48 8.66 -23.85 4.75
N LEU A 49 8.39 -25.03 5.31
CA LEU A 49 7.29 -25.91 4.89
C LEU A 49 6.21 -25.97 5.99
N GLY A 50 4.96 -25.76 5.61
CA GLY A 50 3.80 -25.79 6.51
C GLY A 50 2.71 -26.75 6.03
N TRP A 51 1.96 -27.32 6.96
CA TRP A 51 0.77 -28.12 6.68
C TRP A 51 -0.25 -28.02 7.80
N GLN A 52 -1.52 -27.95 7.40
CA GLN A 52 -2.63 -28.06 8.33
C GLN A 52 -3.07 -29.52 8.46
N MET A 53 -3.72 -29.81 9.58
CA MET A 53 -4.15 -31.16 9.91
C MET A 53 -5.63 -31.17 10.28
N HIS A 54 -6.29 -32.27 9.92
CA HIS A 54 -7.67 -32.55 10.31
C HIS A 54 -7.73 -33.93 10.98
N SER A 55 -8.52 -34.04 12.05
CA SER A 55 -8.81 -35.31 12.69
C SER A 55 -10.26 -35.33 13.19
N PRO A 56 -11.02 -36.42 12.97
CA PRO A 56 -12.34 -36.58 13.57
C PRO A 56 -12.27 -36.92 15.06
N VAL A 57 -11.07 -37.15 15.61
CA VAL A 57 -10.85 -37.50 17.01
C VAL A 57 -10.46 -36.26 17.80
N ARG A 58 -11.26 -35.88 18.81
CA ARG A 58 -10.93 -34.78 19.73
C ARG A 58 -9.62 -35.06 20.48
N GLY A 59 -8.78 -34.04 20.61
CA GLY A 59 -7.50 -34.10 21.31
C GLY A 59 -6.41 -34.84 20.54
N ASP A 60 -6.63 -35.20 19.28
CA ASP A 60 -5.62 -35.83 18.44
C ASP A 60 -4.51 -34.84 18.06
N ARG A 61 -3.32 -35.37 17.81
CA ARG A 61 -2.11 -34.57 17.56
C ARG A 61 -1.07 -35.33 16.74
N GLN A 62 -0.22 -34.59 16.06
CA GLN A 62 0.97 -35.13 15.42
C GLN A 62 2.04 -35.54 16.44
N THR A 63 2.66 -36.69 16.23
CA THR A 63 3.83 -37.18 16.98
C THR A 63 5.09 -37.32 16.12
N ALA A 64 4.93 -37.42 14.81
CA ALA A 64 6.02 -37.47 13.84
C ALA A 64 5.53 -37.01 12.46
N TYR A 65 6.47 -36.65 11.57
CA TYR A 65 6.21 -36.39 10.15
C TYR A 65 7.28 -37.02 9.26
N ARG A 66 7.00 -37.11 7.95
CA ARG A 66 7.98 -37.40 6.90
C ARG A 66 7.61 -36.63 5.64
N ILE A 67 8.57 -35.88 5.12
CA ILE A 67 8.46 -35.04 3.92
C ILE A 67 9.22 -35.72 2.79
N LEU A 68 8.63 -35.71 1.60
CA LEU A 68 9.29 -36.09 0.35
C LEU A 68 9.28 -34.90 -0.60
N VAL A 69 10.41 -34.65 -1.26
CA VAL A 69 10.56 -33.66 -2.33
C VAL A 69 11.15 -34.36 -3.55
N ALA A 70 10.59 -34.09 -4.73
CA ALA A 70 11.03 -34.67 -5.99
C ALA A 70 11.06 -33.63 -7.12
N SER A 71 11.79 -33.93 -8.18
CA SER A 71 11.86 -33.08 -9.37
C SER A 71 10.62 -33.15 -10.28
N SER A 72 9.70 -34.09 -10.02
CA SER A 72 8.47 -34.25 -10.80
C SER A 72 7.33 -34.88 -9.99
N PRO A 73 6.05 -34.63 -10.37
CA PRO A 73 4.91 -35.27 -9.72
C PRO A 73 4.91 -36.81 -9.86
N GLN A 74 5.39 -37.34 -10.98
CA GLN A 74 5.43 -38.79 -11.24
C GLN A 74 6.38 -39.51 -10.28
N ARG A 75 7.51 -38.88 -9.96
CA ARG A 75 8.48 -39.37 -8.98
C ARG A 75 7.90 -39.39 -7.57
N LEU A 76 7.14 -38.36 -7.17
CA LEU A 76 6.39 -38.38 -5.90
C LEU A 76 5.34 -39.50 -5.83
N ASN A 77 4.63 -39.78 -6.93
CA ASN A 77 3.61 -40.82 -6.95
C ASN A 77 4.19 -42.22 -6.69
N THR A 78 5.39 -42.47 -7.21
CA THR A 78 6.16 -43.72 -6.99
C THR A 78 7.00 -43.69 -5.71
N ARG A 79 6.95 -42.58 -4.95
CA ARG A 79 7.71 -42.34 -3.71
C ARG A 79 9.23 -42.36 -3.92
N ASP A 80 9.66 -42.07 -5.15
CA ASP A 80 11.07 -41.86 -5.52
C ASP A 80 11.40 -40.37 -5.33
N ALA A 81 11.76 -39.98 -4.11
CA ALA A 81 12.09 -38.60 -3.75
C ALA A 81 13.57 -38.30 -4.05
N ASP A 82 13.88 -37.94 -5.30
CA ASP A 82 15.25 -37.67 -5.77
C ASP A 82 15.87 -36.40 -5.19
N ILE A 83 15.06 -35.47 -4.66
CA ILE A 83 15.58 -34.22 -4.11
C ILE A 83 15.80 -34.36 -2.61
N TRP A 84 14.76 -34.74 -1.86
CA TRP A 84 14.86 -34.85 -0.41
C TRP A 84 13.85 -35.82 0.20
N ASP A 85 14.30 -36.58 1.18
CA ASP A 85 13.46 -37.38 2.06
C ASP A 85 13.90 -37.13 3.50
N SER A 86 13.02 -36.54 4.31
CA SER A 86 13.36 -36.22 5.70
C SER A 86 13.54 -37.46 6.57
N GLY A 87 13.14 -38.65 6.10
CA GLY A 87 12.88 -39.79 6.95
C GLY A 87 11.74 -39.50 7.95
N ARG A 88 11.50 -40.43 8.88
CA ARG A 88 10.51 -40.21 9.95
C ARG A 88 11.13 -39.33 11.04
N VAL A 89 10.73 -38.07 11.11
CA VAL A 89 11.16 -37.12 12.14
C VAL A 89 10.19 -37.16 13.31
N ARG A 90 10.68 -37.44 14.52
CA ARG A 90 9.87 -37.43 15.75
C ARG A 90 9.72 -36.00 16.27
N ALA A 91 8.76 -35.27 15.70
CA ALA A 91 8.44 -33.90 16.07
C ALA A 91 6.94 -33.61 15.88
N SER A 92 6.43 -32.68 16.68
CA SER A 92 5.05 -32.19 16.58
C SER A 92 4.90 -30.96 15.67
N ASP A 93 6.02 -30.44 15.13
CA ASP A 93 6.03 -29.22 14.33
C ASP A 93 5.35 -29.44 12.98
N SER A 94 4.57 -28.46 12.55
CA SER A 94 3.80 -28.46 11.30
C SER A 94 3.72 -27.08 10.64
N VAL A 95 4.43 -26.11 11.22
CA VAL A 95 4.43 -24.69 10.84
C VAL A 95 5.89 -24.29 10.70
N ALA A 96 6.22 -23.61 9.60
CA ALA A 96 7.56 -23.12 9.29
C ALA A 96 8.68 -24.17 9.48
N VAL A 97 8.44 -25.42 9.06
CA VAL A 97 9.43 -26.50 9.16
C VAL A 97 10.50 -26.30 8.07
N PRO A 98 11.77 -26.05 8.42
CA PRO A 98 12.78 -25.70 7.42
C PRO A 98 13.03 -26.84 6.44
N TYR A 99 13.14 -26.51 5.16
CA TYR A 99 13.62 -27.44 4.14
C TYR A 99 15.04 -27.91 4.47
N GLY A 100 15.23 -29.22 4.55
CA GLY A 100 16.49 -29.86 4.96
C GLY A 100 17.22 -30.60 3.84
N GLY A 101 16.83 -30.37 2.59
CA GLY A 101 17.44 -31.02 1.42
C GLY A 101 18.65 -30.26 0.86
N PRO A 102 19.16 -30.68 -0.31
CA PRO A 102 20.24 -29.99 -1.02
C PRO A 102 19.85 -28.57 -1.43
N GLN A 103 20.84 -27.71 -1.64
CA GLN A 103 20.63 -26.33 -2.11
C GLN A 103 19.78 -26.29 -3.38
N LEU A 104 18.79 -25.39 -3.37
CA LEU A 104 17.91 -25.18 -4.51
C LEU A 104 18.63 -24.42 -5.63
N THR A 105 18.29 -24.74 -6.87
CA THR A 105 18.80 -24.11 -8.10
C THR A 105 17.72 -23.26 -8.77
N SER A 106 18.11 -22.17 -9.43
CA SER A 106 17.23 -21.22 -10.13
C SER A 106 16.30 -21.84 -11.17
N ALA A 107 15.17 -21.17 -11.41
CA ALA A 107 14.19 -21.51 -12.44
C ALA A 107 13.79 -23.01 -12.45
N ARG A 108 13.54 -23.55 -11.24
CA ARG A 108 13.22 -24.96 -11.06
C ARG A 108 12.01 -25.16 -10.15
N ALA A 109 11.06 -25.96 -10.64
CA ALA A 109 9.94 -26.46 -9.87
C ALA A 109 10.33 -27.66 -9.00
N TYR A 110 9.81 -27.67 -7.78
CA TYR A 110 9.96 -28.73 -6.79
C TYR A 110 8.58 -29.17 -6.34
N TYR A 111 8.36 -30.48 -6.27
CA TYR A 111 7.10 -31.05 -5.83
C TYR A 111 7.32 -31.73 -4.50
N TRP A 112 6.37 -31.58 -3.57
CA TRP A 112 6.49 -32.21 -2.26
C TRP A 112 5.19 -32.75 -1.69
N THR A 113 5.31 -33.66 -0.72
CA THR A 113 4.19 -34.24 0.02
C THR A 113 4.64 -34.57 1.44
N VAL A 114 3.70 -34.57 2.37
CA VAL A 114 3.94 -34.91 3.78
C VAL A 114 2.98 -36.00 4.24
N ARG A 115 3.46 -36.84 5.15
CA ARG A 115 2.60 -37.70 5.98
C ARG A 115 2.94 -37.50 7.44
N VAL A 116 1.96 -37.72 8.30
CA VAL A 116 2.06 -37.49 9.73
C VAL A 116 1.67 -38.75 10.51
N TRP A 117 2.03 -38.81 11.79
CA TRP A 117 1.62 -39.88 12.70
C TRP A 117 0.78 -39.29 13.83
N ASP A 118 -0.35 -39.92 14.13
CA ASP A 118 -1.27 -39.49 15.18
C ASP A 118 -0.74 -39.81 16.60
N ALA A 119 -1.53 -39.49 17.62
CA ALA A 119 -1.21 -39.77 19.02
C ALA A 119 -1.07 -41.27 19.35
N HIS A 120 -1.60 -42.16 18.51
CA HIS A 120 -1.57 -43.62 18.65
C HIS A 120 -0.47 -44.26 17.80
N GLY A 121 0.37 -43.45 17.14
CA GLY A 121 1.44 -43.93 16.27
C GLY A 121 0.95 -44.49 14.93
N ARG A 122 -0.28 -44.20 14.51
CA ARG A 122 -0.82 -44.58 13.20
C ARG A 122 -0.43 -43.53 12.16
N ALA A 123 0.09 -43.98 11.02
CA ALA A 123 0.46 -43.08 9.92
C ALA A 123 -0.80 -42.60 9.17
N SER A 124 -0.82 -41.33 8.79
CA SER A 124 -1.80 -40.78 7.85
C SER A 124 -1.55 -41.30 6.43
N ARG A 125 -2.52 -41.07 5.55
CA ARG A 125 -2.24 -41.03 4.10
C ARG A 125 -1.26 -39.88 3.82
N TRP A 126 -0.54 -39.98 2.70
CA TRP A 126 0.21 -38.85 2.16
C TRP A 126 -0.76 -37.73 1.78
N SER A 127 -0.37 -36.49 2.03
CA SER A 127 -1.09 -35.32 1.54
C SER A 127 -1.15 -35.31 0.01
N PRO A 128 -2.09 -34.58 -0.60
CA PRO A 128 -1.93 -34.12 -1.97
C PRO A 128 -0.55 -33.46 -2.15
N ALA A 129 0.02 -33.57 -3.35
CA ALA A 129 1.30 -32.96 -3.64
C ALA A 129 1.15 -31.43 -3.73
N GLY A 130 2.01 -30.71 -3.02
CA GLY A 130 2.24 -29.28 -3.20
C GLY A 130 3.39 -29.07 -4.17
N THR A 131 3.58 -27.82 -4.59
CA THR A 131 4.72 -27.42 -5.42
C THR A 131 5.31 -26.12 -4.88
N TRP A 132 6.53 -25.80 -5.27
CA TRP A 132 7.01 -24.42 -5.33
C TRP A 132 7.98 -24.32 -6.49
N GLU A 133 8.24 -23.11 -6.96
CA GLU A 133 9.21 -22.88 -8.01
C GLU A 133 10.13 -21.73 -7.62
N THR A 134 11.43 -21.94 -7.84
CA THR A 134 12.45 -20.94 -7.55
C THR A 134 12.57 -19.93 -8.68
N GLY A 135 12.88 -18.68 -8.32
CA GLY A 135 13.13 -17.58 -9.24
C GLY A 135 14.55 -17.60 -9.83
N LEU A 136 15.05 -16.42 -10.17
CA LEU A 136 16.41 -16.16 -10.64
C LEU A 136 17.29 -15.78 -9.45
N LEU A 137 17.95 -16.78 -8.85
CA LEU A 137 18.66 -16.63 -7.58
C LEU A 137 19.92 -15.75 -7.65
N ASN A 138 20.44 -15.48 -8.85
CA ASN A 138 21.66 -14.70 -9.07
C ASN A 138 21.53 -13.80 -10.29
N ALA A 139 22.29 -12.70 -10.32
CA ALA A 139 22.36 -11.80 -11.48
C ALA A 139 22.70 -12.52 -12.80
N ALA A 140 23.57 -13.54 -12.76
CA ALA A 140 23.93 -14.33 -13.95
C ALA A 140 22.75 -15.14 -14.53
N ASP A 141 21.73 -15.45 -13.71
CA ASP A 141 20.55 -16.20 -14.13
C ASP A 141 19.60 -15.36 -15.01
N TRP A 142 19.80 -14.04 -15.07
CA TRP A 142 19.16 -13.14 -16.05
C TRP A 142 19.71 -13.28 -17.47
N GLN A 143 20.71 -14.15 -17.69
CA GLN A 143 21.25 -14.53 -19.01
C GLN A 143 21.59 -13.35 -19.94
N GLY A 144 22.06 -12.24 -19.37
CA GLY A 144 22.43 -11.06 -20.13
C GLY A 144 21.26 -10.18 -20.59
N ALA A 145 20.07 -10.34 -19.99
CA ALA A 145 18.99 -9.37 -20.12
C ALA A 145 19.49 -7.98 -19.74
N GLN A 146 19.23 -7.01 -20.61
CA GLN A 146 19.66 -5.64 -20.46
C GLN A 146 18.49 -4.79 -19.98
N TRP A 147 18.75 -3.83 -19.11
CA TRP A 147 17.79 -2.79 -18.82
C TRP A 147 17.62 -1.91 -20.05
N ILE A 148 16.37 -1.71 -20.47
CA ILE A 148 16.02 -0.92 -21.64
C ILE A 148 15.06 0.20 -21.25
N SER A 149 15.21 1.33 -21.92
CA SER A 149 14.38 2.53 -21.78
C SER A 149 14.05 3.05 -23.18
N PRO A 150 12.95 3.79 -23.38
CA PRO A 150 12.76 4.58 -24.59
C PRO A 150 14.04 5.32 -24.98
N ASP A 151 14.50 5.09 -26.22
CA ASP A 151 15.47 6.01 -26.82
C ASP A 151 14.68 7.16 -27.40
N THR A 152 14.46 8.17 -26.56
CA THR A 152 13.85 9.45 -26.94
C THR A 152 14.85 10.33 -27.66
N GLY A 153 16.05 9.80 -27.94
CA GLY A 153 17.16 10.55 -28.46
C GLY A 153 17.67 11.55 -27.43
N SER A 154 17.59 11.23 -26.11
CA SER A 154 17.89 12.02 -24.88
C SER A 154 19.25 12.76 -24.86
N THR A 155 19.52 13.46 -25.93
CA THR A 155 20.72 14.11 -26.39
C THR A 155 20.35 15.41 -27.10
N ASP A 156 19.11 15.90 -26.94
CA ASP A 156 18.69 17.27 -27.26
C ASP A 156 19.33 18.27 -26.28
N SER A 157 20.63 18.10 -26.08
CA SER A 157 21.58 18.95 -25.42
C SER A 157 22.51 19.44 -26.50
N TRP A 158 22.26 20.65 -26.98
CA TRP A 158 23.01 21.22 -28.09
C TRP A 158 24.04 22.20 -27.56
N SER A 159 25.29 22.05 -28.01
CA SER A 159 26.31 23.06 -27.77
C SER A 159 26.16 24.21 -28.76
N ASP A 160 26.36 23.95 -30.05
CA ASP A 160 26.38 24.96 -31.10
C ASP A 160 25.22 24.73 -32.07
N PHE A 161 24.32 25.71 -32.17
CA PHE A 161 23.07 25.59 -32.90
C PHE A 161 22.48 26.94 -33.28
N THR A 162 21.53 26.91 -34.21
CA THR A 162 20.59 27.98 -34.49
C THR A 162 19.20 27.50 -34.10
N LEU A 163 18.51 28.24 -33.24
CA LEU A 163 17.14 28.01 -32.80
C LEU A 163 16.24 29.04 -33.48
N ASP A 164 15.20 28.56 -34.13
CA ASP A 164 14.17 29.35 -34.79
C ASP A 164 12.81 29.04 -34.15
N THR A 165 11.98 30.07 -33.89
CA THR A 165 10.60 29.91 -33.41
C THR A 165 9.78 31.15 -33.70
N ASP A 166 8.51 30.95 -34.02
CA ASP A 166 7.54 32.04 -34.07
C ASP A 166 6.96 32.29 -32.68
N PHE A 167 6.77 33.54 -32.31
CA PHE A 167 6.15 33.90 -31.03
C PHE A 167 5.13 35.02 -31.18
N THR A 168 4.19 35.09 -30.23
CA THR A 168 3.21 36.19 -30.10
C THR A 168 3.01 36.52 -28.64
N ILE A 169 3.28 37.75 -28.22
CA ILE A 169 3.08 38.17 -26.83
C ILE A 169 1.58 38.38 -26.58
N LYS A 170 1.01 37.60 -25.65
CA LYS A 170 -0.38 37.79 -25.18
C LYS A 170 -0.44 38.85 -24.10
N SER A 171 0.50 38.81 -23.15
CA SER A 171 0.63 39.78 -22.07
C SER A 171 2.07 39.81 -21.57
N GLY A 172 2.58 40.99 -21.19
CA GLY A 172 3.84 41.08 -20.48
C GLY A 172 5.10 40.87 -21.33
N ALA A 173 5.40 39.60 -21.63
CA ALA A 173 6.63 39.16 -22.28
C ALA A 173 6.50 37.78 -22.94
N ALA A 174 7.38 37.49 -23.89
CA ALA A 174 7.71 36.14 -24.37
C ALA A 174 9.11 35.76 -23.86
N SER A 175 9.33 34.51 -23.47
CA SER A 175 10.59 34.01 -22.91
C SER A 175 10.95 32.64 -23.49
N VAL A 176 12.10 32.58 -24.17
CA VAL A 176 12.68 31.33 -24.69
C VAL A 176 13.90 30.95 -23.86
N LEU A 177 13.97 29.69 -23.46
CA LEU A 177 15.06 29.09 -22.69
C LEU A 177 15.93 28.24 -23.61
N PHE A 178 17.25 28.30 -23.41
CA PHE A 178 18.18 27.50 -24.20
C PHE A 178 19.46 27.20 -23.42
N ARG A 179 20.16 26.14 -23.84
CA ARG A 179 21.22 25.49 -23.05
C ARG A 179 20.76 25.21 -21.62
N VAL A 180 19.51 24.75 -21.50
CA VAL A 180 18.90 24.36 -20.23
C VAL A 180 19.56 23.09 -19.73
N LYS A 181 20.03 23.09 -18.50
CA LYS A 181 20.55 21.89 -17.83
C LYS A 181 19.48 21.26 -16.95
N ASP A 182 18.73 22.08 -16.22
CA ASP A 182 17.63 21.73 -15.34
C ASP A 182 16.79 23.00 -15.06
N ALA A 183 15.77 22.90 -14.19
CA ALA A 183 14.91 24.03 -13.85
C ALA A 183 15.61 25.18 -13.09
N GLN A 184 16.86 24.99 -12.66
CA GLN A 184 17.63 25.95 -11.88
C GLN A 184 18.79 26.60 -12.65
N ASP A 185 19.20 26.02 -13.79
CA ASP A 185 20.39 26.39 -14.56
C ASP A 185 20.08 26.50 -16.09
N TYR A 186 19.96 27.73 -16.62
CA TYR A 186 19.71 28.00 -18.06
C TYR A 186 19.95 29.45 -18.53
N TYR A 187 20.03 29.68 -19.85
CA TYR A 187 19.84 31.01 -20.45
C TYR A 187 18.36 31.29 -20.73
N MET A 188 17.93 32.54 -20.54
CA MET A 188 16.56 32.98 -20.86
C MET A 188 16.57 34.29 -21.63
N TRP A 189 16.07 34.25 -22.87
CA TRP A 189 15.88 35.43 -23.68
C TRP A 189 14.43 35.90 -23.53
N GLN A 190 14.23 36.96 -22.74
CA GLN A 190 12.92 37.55 -22.49
C GLN A 190 12.70 38.77 -23.39
N ILE A 191 11.69 38.75 -24.25
CA ILE A 191 11.21 39.90 -25.03
C ILE A 191 10.10 40.56 -24.23
N ASN A 192 10.40 41.69 -23.59
CA ASN A 192 9.54 42.33 -22.58
C ASN A 192 8.89 43.60 -23.12
N ALA A 193 7.55 43.64 -23.14
CA ALA A 193 6.77 44.77 -23.63
C ALA A 193 6.02 45.54 -22.52
N ALA A 194 6.17 45.15 -21.25
CA ALA A 194 5.36 45.70 -20.14
C ALA A 194 6.15 46.48 -19.08
N GLN A 195 7.44 46.21 -18.89
CA GLN A 195 8.19 46.76 -17.75
C GLN A 195 8.73 48.17 -18.00
N THR A 196 9.02 48.54 -19.26
CA THR A 196 9.57 49.86 -19.61
C THR A 196 8.58 50.66 -20.46
N PRO A 197 8.04 51.78 -19.94
CA PRO A 197 7.05 52.57 -20.68
C PRO A 197 7.54 52.98 -22.07
N GLY A 198 6.76 52.62 -23.10
CA GLY A 198 7.01 53.00 -24.48
C GLY A 198 8.13 52.24 -25.21
N LYS A 199 8.72 51.22 -24.58
CA LYS A 199 9.78 50.40 -25.18
C LYS A 199 9.43 48.93 -25.15
N VAL A 200 9.99 48.19 -26.10
CA VAL A 200 10.06 46.73 -26.04
C VAL A 200 11.53 46.37 -25.98
N LEU A 201 11.92 45.58 -24.99
CA LEU A 201 13.32 45.27 -24.71
C LEU A 201 13.55 43.77 -24.85
N LEU A 202 14.66 43.40 -25.49
CA LEU A 202 15.24 42.07 -25.29
C LEU A 202 16.06 42.13 -24.00
N ARG A 203 15.72 41.24 -23.06
CA ARG A 203 16.33 41.10 -21.74
C ARG A 203 16.89 39.70 -21.57
N PRO A 204 18.14 39.50 -21.99
CA PRO A 204 18.86 38.26 -21.75
C PRO A 204 19.20 38.02 -20.29
N HIS A 205 18.97 36.81 -19.81
CA HIS A 205 19.28 36.39 -18.45
C HIS A 205 20.07 35.09 -18.42
N VAL A 206 20.83 34.93 -17.34
CA VAL A 206 21.35 33.66 -16.84
C VAL A 206 20.60 33.35 -15.55
N GLN A 207 19.98 32.18 -15.44
CA GLN A 207 19.62 31.60 -14.17
C GLN A 207 20.68 30.57 -13.80
N SER A 208 21.30 30.69 -12.62
CA SER A 208 22.19 29.65 -12.10
C SER A 208 21.92 29.40 -10.63
N GLY A 209 21.74 28.13 -10.27
CA GLY A 209 21.32 27.71 -8.93
C GLY A 209 20.04 28.40 -8.47
N GLY A 210 19.09 28.65 -9.38
CA GLY A 210 17.82 29.33 -9.08
C GLY A 210 17.87 30.85 -9.08
N ARG A 211 19.05 31.45 -9.28
CA ARG A 211 19.24 32.90 -9.22
C ARG A 211 19.40 33.52 -10.59
N PHE A 212 18.54 34.49 -10.92
CA PHE A 212 18.62 35.27 -12.14
C PHE A 212 19.66 36.40 -12.10
N THR A 213 20.37 36.58 -13.21
CA THR A 213 21.24 37.71 -13.51
C THR A 213 20.98 38.18 -14.93
N THR A 214 20.63 39.46 -15.13
CA THR A 214 20.46 40.05 -16.47
C THR A 214 21.82 40.32 -17.11
N LEU A 215 22.01 39.93 -18.37
CA LEU A 215 23.25 40.11 -19.14
C LEU A 215 23.31 41.47 -19.89
N GLY A 216 22.44 42.41 -19.52
CA GLY A 216 22.19 43.67 -20.23
C GLY A 216 20.85 43.66 -20.98
N GLU A 217 20.40 44.83 -21.41
CA GLU A 217 19.12 45.02 -22.10
C GLU A 217 19.38 45.66 -23.47
N VAL A 218 18.60 45.25 -24.47
CA VAL A 218 18.67 45.77 -25.83
C VAL A 218 17.32 46.36 -26.19
N ASP A 219 17.33 47.60 -26.67
CA ASP A 219 16.14 48.24 -27.21
C ASP A 219 15.81 47.63 -28.57
N LEU A 220 14.58 47.15 -28.75
CA LEU A 220 14.17 46.46 -29.98
C LEU A 220 13.62 47.41 -31.04
N ASP A 221 13.53 48.72 -30.78
CA ASP A 221 13.30 49.74 -31.81
C ASP A 221 14.47 49.73 -32.82
N PRO A 222 14.27 49.50 -34.14
CA PRO A 222 13.05 49.64 -34.94
C PRO A 222 12.31 48.36 -35.35
N VAL A 223 12.69 47.19 -34.83
CA VAL A 223 12.13 45.88 -35.23
C VAL A 223 10.82 45.61 -34.50
N LEU A 224 10.76 45.91 -33.20
CA LEU A 224 9.62 45.60 -32.35
C LEU A 224 9.30 46.79 -31.44
N THR A 225 8.05 47.23 -31.46
CA THR A 225 7.53 48.40 -30.74
C THR A 225 6.31 47.98 -29.93
N THR A 226 5.88 48.81 -28.98
CA THR A 226 4.66 48.53 -28.20
C THR A 226 3.39 48.48 -29.05
N ALA A 227 3.43 49.02 -30.28
CA ALA A 227 2.31 49.01 -31.22
C ALA A 227 2.14 47.69 -31.99
N ASN A 228 3.22 46.90 -32.14
CA ASN A 228 3.20 45.65 -32.89
C ASN A 228 3.64 44.42 -32.07
N ALA A 229 4.08 44.57 -30.82
CA ALA A 229 4.60 43.46 -30.00
C ALA A 229 3.65 42.25 -29.81
N ASN A 230 2.34 42.44 -30.02
CA ASN A 230 1.33 41.40 -29.94
C ASN A 230 0.98 40.77 -31.31
N ALA A 231 1.69 41.15 -32.38
CA ALA A 231 1.63 40.46 -33.66
C ALA A 231 2.53 39.21 -33.64
N PRO A 232 2.35 38.26 -34.57
CA PRO A 232 3.31 37.19 -34.78
C PRO A 232 4.66 37.72 -35.26
N HIS A 233 5.74 37.24 -34.64
CA HIS A 233 7.12 37.58 -34.95
C HIS A 233 7.99 36.32 -34.99
N HIS A 234 9.09 36.38 -35.73
CA HIS A 234 10.03 35.28 -35.82
C HIS A 234 11.31 35.58 -35.01
N LEU A 235 11.71 34.67 -34.14
CA LEU A 235 12.92 34.76 -33.33
C LEU A 235 13.94 33.72 -33.79
N THR A 236 15.16 34.19 -34.05
CA THR A 236 16.33 33.33 -34.30
C THR A 236 17.41 33.59 -33.24
N ILE A 237 17.87 32.54 -32.55
CA ILE A 237 19.01 32.59 -31.61
C ILE A 237 20.09 31.67 -32.15
N THR A 238 21.29 32.19 -32.44
CA THR A 238 22.44 31.34 -32.83
C THR A 238 23.48 31.33 -31.72
N ALA A 239 23.78 30.14 -31.21
CA ALA A 239 24.86 29.90 -30.27
C ALA A 239 26.03 29.21 -30.99
N ASP A 240 27.18 29.89 -31.05
CA ASP A 240 28.43 29.42 -31.63
C ASP A 240 29.55 29.56 -30.58
N GLY A 241 29.83 28.47 -29.87
CA GLY A 241 30.69 28.44 -28.70
C GLY A 241 30.15 29.35 -27.60
N SER A 242 30.90 30.40 -27.26
CA SER A 242 30.47 31.41 -26.28
C SER A 242 29.72 32.58 -26.90
N ARG A 243 29.67 32.70 -28.24
CA ARG A 243 29.00 33.81 -28.91
C ARG A 243 27.52 33.47 -29.13
N ILE A 244 26.64 34.39 -28.77
CA ILE A 244 25.20 34.26 -28.94
C ILE A 244 24.69 35.47 -29.72
N THR A 245 24.13 35.24 -30.91
CA THR A 245 23.47 36.28 -31.70
C THR A 245 21.96 36.08 -31.67
N THR A 246 21.21 37.17 -31.72
CA THR A 246 19.74 37.14 -31.74
C THR A 246 19.24 38.00 -32.87
N SER A 247 18.33 37.46 -33.66
CA SER A 247 17.59 38.18 -34.70
C SER A 247 16.09 38.10 -34.45
N ILE A 248 15.38 39.17 -34.74
CA ILE A 248 13.91 39.20 -34.77
C ILE A 248 13.50 39.67 -36.16
N ASP A 249 12.55 38.97 -36.79
CA ASP A 249 12.06 39.24 -38.15
C ASP A 249 13.21 39.42 -39.18
N GLY A 250 14.25 38.58 -39.06
CA GLY A 250 15.44 38.61 -39.92
C GLY A 250 16.43 39.75 -39.65
N THR A 251 16.18 40.61 -38.67
CA THR A 251 17.11 41.69 -38.27
C THR A 251 17.87 41.28 -37.01
N GLN A 252 19.21 41.25 -37.07
CA GLN A 252 20.04 40.98 -35.89
C GLN A 252 19.91 42.15 -34.90
N VAL A 253 19.35 41.86 -33.73
CA VAL A 253 19.12 42.82 -32.65
C VAL A 253 20.19 42.75 -31.58
N ASP A 254 20.85 41.60 -31.40
CA ASP A 254 21.83 41.39 -30.34
C ASP A 254 22.98 40.48 -30.78
N ASP A 255 24.17 40.71 -30.21
CA ASP A 255 25.39 39.95 -30.46
C ASP A 255 26.27 40.04 -29.21
N ARG A 256 26.34 38.95 -28.45
CA ARG A 256 27.03 38.93 -27.17
C ARG A 256 27.86 37.69 -26.97
N THR A 257 28.62 37.69 -25.88
CA THR A 257 29.45 36.55 -25.48
C THR A 257 29.18 36.22 -24.02
N ASP A 258 28.88 34.95 -23.74
CA ASP A 258 28.73 34.41 -22.40
C ASP A 258 29.21 32.94 -22.35
N THR A 259 29.76 32.52 -21.22
CA THR A 259 30.37 31.19 -21.05
C THR A 259 29.74 30.36 -19.93
N THR A 260 28.65 30.83 -19.33
CA THR A 260 28.01 30.18 -18.18
C THR A 260 27.51 28.78 -18.52
N PHE A 261 26.81 28.63 -19.65
CA PHE A 261 26.32 27.33 -20.13
C PHE A 261 26.83 27.09 -21.55
N THR A 262 27.39 25.90 -21.78
CA THR A 262 27.98 25.53 -23.08
C THR A 262 27.15 24.51 -23.86
N GLN A 263 26.19 23.86 -23.19
CA GLN A 263 25.31 22.86 -23.79
C GLN A 263 24.04 22.73 -22.94
N GLY A 264 22.96 22.26 -23.54
CA GLY A 264 21.70 21.98 -22.84
C GLY A 264 20.52 21.98 -23.79
N THR A 265 19.34 21.74 -23.25
CA THR A 265 18.09 21.69 -24.02
C THR A 265 17.42 23.06 -24.14
N LEU A 266 16.16 23.09 -24.54
CA LEU A 266 15.33 24.27 -24.71
C LEU A 266 14.09 24.23 -23.81
N GLY A 267 13.38 25.35 -23.75
CA GLY A 267 12.15 25.47 -23.00
C GLY A 267 11.55 26.86 -23.13
N PHE A 268 10.50 27.09 -22.35
CA PHE A 268 9.80 28.37 -22.27
C PHE A 268 9.50 28.72 -20.83
N ARG A 269 9.07 29.96 -20.60
CA ARG A 269 8.68 30.43 -19.27
C ARG A 269 7.44 31.31 -19.35
N SER A 270 6.49 31.04 -18.47
CA SER A 270 5.32 31.87 -18.17
C SER A 270 5.31 32.18 -16.67
N SER A 271 5.13 33.45 -16.31
CA SER A 271 5.28 33.92 -14.92
C SER A 271 4.35 35.11 -14.63
N VAL A 272 4.21 35.47 -13.36
CA VAL A 272 3.58 36.74 -12.95
C VAL A 272 4.62 37.61 -12.27
N THR A 273 5.05 38.68 -12.94
CA THR A 273 6.06 39.62 -12.43
C THR A 273 5.40 40.94 -12.09
N ASN A 274 5.50 41.39 -10.83
CA ASN A 274 4.88 42.63 -10.34
C ASN A 274 3.36 42.72 -10.64
N GLY A 275 2.64 41.59 -10.58
CA GLY A 275 1.20 41.52 -10.86
C GLY A 275 0.83 41.56 -12.34
N VAL A 276 1.80 41.53 -13.26
CA VAL A 276 1.58 41.43 -14.70
C VAL A 276 1.92 40.00 -15.14
N ALA A 277 0.96 39.34 -15.79
CA ALA A 277 1.20 38.05 -16.40
C ALA A 277 2.14 38.21 -17.62
N GLU A 278 3.20 37.43 -17.64
CA GLU A 278 4.10 37.19 -18.76
C GLU A 278 3.59 35.94 -19.47
N ASP A 279 2.90 36.13 -20.61
CA ASP A 279 2.17 35.09 -21.34
C ASP A 279 2.35 35.28 -22.86
N ALA A 280 2.63 34.19 -23.56
CA ALA A 280 2.92 34.19 -24.99
C ALA A 280 2.52 32.86 -25.65
N LEU A 281 2.32 32.91 -26.98
CA LEU A 281 2.13 31.74 -27.83
C LEU A 281 3.38 31.50 -28.67
N TYR A 282 3.70 30.24 -28.92
CA TYR A 282 4.83 29.83 -29.75
C TYR A 282 4.41 28.85 -30.85
N ASP A 283 5.11 28.88 -31.98
CA ASP A 283 4.89 28.02 -33.13
C ASP A 283 6.22 27.70 -33.85
N ASN A 284 6.22 26.63 -34.65
CA ASN A 284 7.30 26.24 -35.57
C ASN A 284 8.71 26.28 -34.95
N ILE A 285 8.89 25.69 -33.76
CA ILE A 285 10.21 25.63 -33.15
C ILE A 285 11.11 24.67 -33.92
N THR A 286 12.31 25.12 -34.29
CA THR A 286 13.29 24.31 -34.99
C THR A 286 14.69 24.60 -34.46
N VAL A 287 15.47 23.55 -34.23
CA VAL A 287 16.90 23.64 -33.91
C VAL A 287 17.69 23.08 -35.07
N HIS A 288 18.64 23.86 -35.56
CA HIS A 288 19.59 23.49 -36.60
C HIS A 288 21.02 23.45 -36.03
N GLY A 289 21.82 22.49 -36.46
CA GLY A 289 23.27 22.57 -36.32
C GLY A 289 23.80 23.74 -37.16
N LEU A 290 24.97 24.27 -36.80
CA LEU A 290 25.59 25.36 -37.56
C LEU A 290 25.93 24.98 -39.02
N ASP A 291 25.91 23.69 -39.35
CA ASP A 291 26.05 23.15 -40.70
C ASP A 291 24.73 23.09 -41.49
N GLY A 292 23.60 23.51 -40.88
CA GLY A 292 22.27 23.50 -41.45
C GLY A 292 21.48 22.20 -41.23
N THR A 293 22.02 21.22 -40.52
CA THR A 293 21.30 19.97 -40.21
C THR A 293 20.17 20.25 -39.22
N THR A 294 18.93 19.86 -39.53
CA THR A 294 17.84 19.91 -38.54
C THR A 294 18.09 18.90 -37.43
N LEU A 295 18.19 19.38 -36.19
CA LEU A 295 18.43 18.60 -34.98
C LEU A 295 17.14 18.33 -34.21
N PHE A 296 16.23 19.30 -34.18
CA PHE A 296 14.91 19.19 -33.52
C PHE A 296 13.89 20.05 -34.25
N THR A 297 12.62 19.63 -34.25
CA THR A 297 11.52 20.45 -34.76
C THR A 297 10.22 20.05 -34.10
N ASP A 298 9.38 21.05 -33.85
CA ASP A 298 8.00 20.88 -33.40
C ASP A 298 7.14 22.04 -33.93
N ASP A 299 5.99 21.69 -34.49
CA ASP A 299 5.02 22.64 -35.05
C ASP A 299 3.77 22.77 -34.17
N PHE A 300 3.76 22.14 -32.99
CA PHE A 300 2.66 22.13 -32.02
C PHE A 300 1.30 21.79 -32.65
N SER A 301 1.31 20.97 -33.71
CA SER A 301 0.09 20.48 -34.36
C SER A 301 -0.64 19.42 -33.53
N THR A 302 -0.02 18.93 -32.45
CA THR A 302 -0.57 17.95 -31.52
C THR A 302 -1.00 18.61 -30.20
N SER A 303 -2.11 18.14 -29.58
CA SER A 303 -2.67 18.72 -28.35
C SER A 303 -3.23 17.62 -27.42
N PRO A 304 -2.74 17.50 -26.15
CA PRO A 304 -1.57 18.22 -25.62
C PRO A 304 -0.30 17.85 -26.39
N ASP A 305 0.70 18.72 -26.33
CA ASP A 305 1.99 18.46 -26.95
C ASP A 305 2.78 17.43 -26.11
N PRO A 306 3.32 16.35 -26.72
CA PRO A 306 4.01 15.30 -25.98
C PRO A 306 5.45 15.66 -25.58
N LEU A 307 6.01 16.75 -26.08
CA LEU A 307 7.38 17.18 -25.83
C LEU A 307 7.46 18.31 -24.79
N PHE A 308 6.35 19.00 -24.53
CA PHE A 308 6.23 20.02 -23.48
C PHE A 308 5.06 19.71 -22.52
N PRO A 309 5.22 18.70 -21.65
CA PRO A 309 4.15 18.28 -20.75
C PRO A 309 3.68 19.44 -19.85
N GLY A 310 2.36 19.51 -19.63
CA GLY A 310 1.71 20.56 -18.85
C GLY A 310 1.43 21.88 -19.60
N ALA A 311 2.02 22.09 -20.78
CA ALA A 311 1.67 23.22 -21.65
C ALA A 311 0.30 23.03 -22.31
N ALA A 312 -0.42 24.13 -22.55
CA ALA A 312 -1.62 24.09 -23.37
C ALA A 312 -1.24 24.29 -24.84
N VAL A 313 -1.99 23.70 -25.77
CA VAL A 313 -1.86 24.00 -27.20
C VAL A 313 -3.17 24.60 -27.69
N THR A 314 -3.14 25.87 -28.07
CA THR A 314 -4.31 26.66 -28.49
C THR A 314 -4.17 27.06 -29.96
N ASP A 315 -5.07 26.57 -30.81
CA ASP A 315 -5.05 26.80 -32.27
C ASP A 315 -3.71 26.41 -32.93
N GLY A 316 -3.15 25.26 -32.53
CA GLY A 316 -1.87 24.75 -33.06
C GLY A 316 -0.63 25.50 -32.55
N ARG A 317 -0.74 26.24 -31.44
CA ARG A 317 0.37 27.01 -30.87
C ARG A 317 0.54 26.69 -29.39
N LEU A 318 1.78 26.51 -28.97
CA LEU A 318 2.12 26.24 -27.58
C LEU A 318 1.87 27.47 -26.70
N GLU A 319 1.15 27.28 -25.61
CA GLU A 319 0.95 28.23 -24.52
C GLU A 319 1.58 27.62 -23.25
N PRO A 320 2.83 27.99 -22.91
CA PRO A 320 3.54 27.41 -21.79
C PRO A 320 2.85 27.69 -20.45
N ARG A 321 2.92 26.72 -19.54
CA ARG A 321 2.32 26.78 -18.19
C ARG A 321 3.37 26.37 -17.15
N GLY A 322 4.35 27.24 -16.90
CA GLY A 322 5.36 26.96 -15.87
C GLY A 322 6.53 27.93 -15.87
N ASP A 323 7.27 27.89 -14.77
CA ASP A 323 8.50 28.67 -14.53
C ASP A 323 9.60 27.72 -14.05
N PRO A 324 10.23 26.93 -14.95
CA PRO A 324 10.05 26.88 -16.41
C PRO A 324 9.13 25.75 -16.93
N THR A 325 8.79 25.78 -18.22
CA THR A 325 8.26 24.65 -19.01
C THR A 325 9.39 24.13 -19.92
N LEU A 326 9.87 22.91 -19.71
CA LEU A 326 11.05 22.38 -20.43
C LEU A 326 10.65 21.38 -21.51
N LEU A 327 11.51 21.25 -22.53
CA LEU A 327 11.46 20.11 -23.44
C LEU A 327 11.73 18.85 -22.61
N ASP A 328 10.72 18.02 -22.46
CA ASP A 328 10.79 16.73 -21.78
C ASP A 328 10.35 15.64 -22.74
N PRO A 329 11.30 14.95 -23.38
CA PRO A 329 10.97 13.95 -24.38
C PRO A 329 10.62 12.60 -23.73
N GLU A 330 10.60 12.47 -22.39
CA GLU A 330 10.23 11.21 -21.74
C GLU A 330 8.72 10.93 -21.90
N PRO A 331 8.34 9.84 -22.58
CA PRO A 331 6.93 9.51 -22.76
C PRO A 331 6.29 9.14 -21.41
N ASP A 332 5.09 9.65 -21.15
CA ASP A 332 4.35 9.34 -19.91
C ASP A 332 4.09 7.84 -19.71
N ALA A 333 3.75 7.12 -20.78
CA ALA A 333 3.39 5.70 -20.72
C ALA A 333 3.81 4.94 -21.99
N PRO A 334 5.12 4.72 -22.19
CA PRO A 334 5.66 4.10 -23.39
C PRO A 334 5.26 2.63 -23.49
N MET A 335 4.97 2.21 -24.71
CA MET A 335 4.80 0.80 -25.05
C MET A 335 6.10 0.30 -25.70
N LEU A 336 6.70 -0.74 -25.15
CA LEU A 336 7.91 -1.39 -25.65
C LEU A 336 7.54 -2.77 -26.16
N ARG A 337 8.09 -3.21 -27.30
CA ARG A 337 7.76 -4.51 -27.89
C ARG A 337 8.94 -5.22 -28.53
N ARG A 338 8.82 -6.54 -28.63
CA ARG A 338 9.68 -7.40 -29.46
C ARG A 338 8.89 -8.56 -30.06
N THR A 339 9.03 -8.75 -31.37
CA THR A 339 8.59 -9.98 -32.05
C THR A 339 9.74 -10.98 -32.09
N PHE A 340 9.45 -12.25 -31.80
CA PHE A 340 10.40 -13.35 -31.82
C PHE A 340 9.77 -14.62 -32.37
N SER A 341 10.58 -15.64 -32.68
CA SER A 341 10.10 -16.94 -33.16
C SER A 341 10.55 -18.08 -32.27
N LEU A 342 9.63 -18.99 -31.97
CA LEU A 342 9.90 -20.24 -31.26
C LEU A 342 10.08 -21.40 -32.24
N ASP A 343 10.92 -22.38 -31.87
CA ASP A 343 11.39 -23.53 -32.66
C ASP A 343 10.30 -24.51 -33.18
N GLY A 344 9.00 -24.17 -33.04
CA GLY A 344 7.87 -25.00 -33.47
C GLY A 344 7.67 -26.30 -32.68
N LYS A 345 8.60 -26.65 -31.78
CA LYS A 345 8.50 -27.82 -30.88
C LYS A 345 7.45 -27.61 -29.80
N LYS A 346 7.01 -28.70 -29.17
CA LYS A 346 6.03 -28.65 -28.07
C LYS A 346 6.70 -28.10 -26.81
N ILE A 347 6.17 -26.99 -26.30
CA ILE A 347 6.56 -26.34 -25.05
C ILE A 347 6.14 -27.23 -23.87
N ALA A 348 7.05 -27.42 -22.92
CA ALA A 348 6.81 -28.10 -21.65
C ALA A 348 6.46 -27.11 -20.53
N GLY A 349 7.11 -25.94 -20.53
CA GLY A 349 6.85 -24.83 -19.60
C GLY A 349 7.50 -23.55 -20.09
N ALA A 350 6.94 -22.40 -19.73
CA ALA A 350 7.54 -21.11 -19.96
C ALA A 350 7.30 -20.16 -18.78
N ARG A 351 8.32 -19.35 -18.46
CA ARG A 351 8.28 -18.35 -17.39
C ARG A 351 8.74 -16.99 -17.90
N ALA A 352 8.04 -15.93 -17.54
CA ALA A 352 8.52 -14.57 -17.71
C ALA A 352 8.91 -14.01 -16.34
N TYR A 353 10.15 -13.54 -16.22
CA TYR A 353 10.68 -12.80 -15.07
C TYR A 353 10.77 -11.35 -15.50
N VAL A 354 10.10 -10.45 -14.79
CA VAL A 354 9.88 -9.08 -15.26
C VAL A 354 10.03 -8.08 -14.12
N PHE A 355 10.68 -6.98 -14.43
CA PHE A 355 10.64 -5.78 -13.62
C PHE A 355 10.59 -4.55 -14.53
N GLY A 356 9.81 -3.55 -14.15
CA GLY A 356 9.74 -2.25 -14.83
C GLY A 356 9.65 -1.15 -13.80
N LEU A 357 10.54 -0.17 -13.86
CA LEU A 357 10.52 1.00 -12.98
C LEU A 357 9.44 1.99 -13.40
N GLY A 358 8.85 2.61 -12.39
CA GLY A 358 7.55 3.26 -12.48
C GLY A 358 6.44 2.22 -12.23
N PHE A 359 5.53 2.04 -13.16
CA PHE A 359 4.66 0.86 -13.22
C PHE A 359 4.83 0.12 -14.55
N TYR A 360 4.41 -1.14 -14.62
CA TYR A 360 4.36 -1.91 -15.86
C TYR A 360 3.16 -2.85 -15.98
N GLU A 361 2.75 -3.09 -17.23
CA GLU A 361 1.97 -4.27 -17.62
C GLU A 361 2.76 -5.12 -18.62
N LEU A 362 2.87 -6.43 -18.37
CA LEU A 362 3.38 -7.39 -19.34
C LEU A 362 2.25 -7.81 -20.28
N HIS A 363 2.51 -7.79 -21.59
CA HIS A 363 1.61 -8.26 -22.63
C HIS A 363 2.27 -9.34 -23.48
N LEU A 364 1.51 -10.35 -23.90
CA LEU A 364 1.99 -11.44 -24.74
C LEU A 364 0.90 -11.85 -25.73
N ASN A 365 1.18 -11.68 -27.02
CA ASN A 365 0.34 -12.12 -28.13
C ASN A 365 -1.10 -11.56 -28.14
N GLY A 366 -1.29 -10.29 -27.73
CA GLY A 366 -2.59 -9.61 -27.75
C GLY A 366 -3.32 -9.60 -26.41
N ALA A 367 -2.67 -9.98 -25.32
CA ALA A 367 -3.28 -10.08 -24.00
C ALA A 367 -2.30 -9.69 -22.88
N LYS A 368 -2.83 -8.99 -21.86
CA LYS A 368 -2.14 -8.77 -20.59
C LYS A 368 -1.83 -10.12 -19.93
N VAL A 369 -0.63 -10.26 -19.40
CA VAL A 369 -0.15 -11.41 -18.64
C VAL A 369 -0.40 -11.17 -17.15
N GLY A 370 -1.04 -12.14 -16.50
CA GLY A 370 -1.45 -12.03 -15.11
C GLY A 370 -2.60 -11.03 -14.90
N ASP A 371 -2.96 -10.82 -13.64
CA ASP A 371 -4.07 -9.99 -13.20
C ASP A 371 -3.67 -8.93 -12.17
N GLN A 372 -2.39 -8.88 -11.79
CA GLN A 372 -1.86 -7.79 -10.99
C GLN A 372 -1.92 -6.45 -11.72
N VAL A 373 -2.04 -5.40 -10.92
CA VAL A 373 -2.08 -3.99 -11.33
C VAL A 373 -1.10 -3.21 -10.46
N LEU A 374 -0.69 -2.02 -10.89
CA LEU A 374 0.25 -1.17 -10.14
C LEU A 374 1.52 -1.95 -9.72
N ALA A 375 2.04 -2.77 -10.63
CA ALA A 375 3.30 -3.48 -10.43
C ALA A 375 4.44 -2.64 -10.98
N PRO A 376 5.63 -2.63 -10.37
CA PRO A 376 6.04 -3.35 -9.17
C PRO A 376 5.54 -2.65 -7.89
N ALA A 377 5.78 -3.31 -6.75
CA ALA A 377 5.48 -2.74 -5.44
C ALA A 377 6.41 -1.57 -5.09
N ASP A 378 5.96 -0.69 -4.20
CA ASP A 378 6.78 0.39 -3.68
C ASP A 378 7.91 -0.13 -2.78
N THR A 379 9.15 0.16 -3.16
CA THR A 379 10.36 -0.29 -2.47
C THR A 379 11.44 0.79 -2.52
N PRO A 380 12.44 0.76 -1.64
CA PRO A 380 13.63 1.59 -1.80
C PRO A 380 14.40 1.15 -3.07
N TYR A 381 14.05 1.73 -4.22
CA TYR A 381 14.51 1.33 -5.57
C TYR A 381 16.02 1.44 -5.78
N ASP A 382 16.74 2.14 -4.89
CA ASP A 382 18.20 2.20 -4.87
C ASP A 382 18.85 1.00 -4.16
N GLN A 383 18.08 0.26 -3.37
CA GLN A 383 18.54 -0.86 -2.54
C GLN A 383 17.95 -2.20 -2.97
N ARG A 384 16.65 -2.24 -3.30
CA ARG A 384 15.93 -3.49 -3.54
C ARG A 384 14.77 -3.32 -4.49
N ASP A 385 14.80 -4.09 -5.58
CA ASP A 385 13.77 -4.11 -6.61
C ASP A 385 13.08 -5.49 -6.68
N LEU A 386 11.75 -5.51 -6.62
CA LEU A 386 10.96 -6.74 -6.57
C LEU A 386 10.48 -7.20 -7.95
N TYR A 387 11.20 -8.10 -8.61
CA TYR A 387 10.78 -8.69 -9.89
C TYR A 387 9.66 -9.72 -9.71
N THR A 388 8.79 -9.82 -10.71
CA THR A 388 7.67 -10.77 -10.70
C THR A 388 7.90 -11.92 -11.67
N THR A 389 7.46 -13.13 -11.29
CA THR A 389 7.47 -14.32 -12.14
C THR A 389 6.06 -14.69 -12.60
N TYR A 390 5.89 -14.89 -13.91
CA TYR A 390 4.63 -15.31 -14.52
C TYR A 390 4.77 -16.67 -15.20
N ASP A 391 3.76 -17.54 -15.06
CA ASP A 391 3.62 -18.74 -15.91
C ASP A 391 2.92 -18.36 -17.22
N VAL A 392 3.70 -18.25 -18.30
CA VAL A 392 3.23 -17.88 -19.64
C VAL A 392 3.15 -19.08 -20.59
N THR A 393 3.16 -20.30 -20.06
CA THR A 393 3.21 -21.54 -20.86
C THR A 393 2.08 -21.63 -21.88
N LYS A 394 0.88 -21.14 -21.53
CA LYS A 394 -0.32 -21.21 -22.37
C LYS A 394 -0.49 -20.02 -23.31
N ASP A 395 0.25 -18.94 -23.09
CA ASP A 395 0.12 -17.69 -23.82
C ASP A 395 1.01 -17.67 -25.08
N LEU A 396 2.02 -18.56 -25.11
CA LEU A 396 2.91 -18.74 -26.25
C LEU A 396 2.29 -19.58 -27.37
N ARG A 397 2.65 -19.21 -28.60
CA ARG A 397 2.23 -19.86 -29.86
C ARG A 397 3.43 -20.50 -30.55
N ARG A 398 3.17 -21.45 -31.45
CA ARG A 398 4.23 -21.96 -32.35
C ARG A 398 4.57 -20.90 -33.39
N GLY A 399 5.86 -20.74 -33.70
CA GLY A 399 6.32 -19.74 -34.67
C GLY A 399 6.40 -18.35 -34.05
N ALA A 400 5.85 -17.35 -34.74
CA ALA A 400 5.95 -15.95 -34.35
C ALA A 400 5.13 -15.63 -33.09
N ASN A 401 5.75 -14.90 -32.17
CA ASN A 401 5.19 -14.40 -30.94
C ASN A 401 5.62 -12.94 -30.75
N THR A 402 4.84 -12.15 -30.02
CA THR A 402 5.20 -10.79 -29.64
C THR A 402 4.99 -10.61 -28.15
N VAL A 403 6.02 -10.12 -27.48
CA VAL A 403 5.97 -9.67 -26.09
C VAL A 403 5.98 -8.15 -26.08
N GLY A 404 5.24 -7.57 -25.14
CA GLY A 404 5.14 -6.13 -24.92
C GLY A 404 5.24 -5.78 -23.45
N LEU A 405 5.77 -4.61 -23.16
CA LEU A 405 5.76 -3.97 -21.84
C LEU A 405 5.14 -2.59 -22.02
N TRP A 406 4.10 -2.29 -21.26
CA TRP A 406 3.54 -0.94 -21.18
C TRP A 406 3.96 -0.35 -19.86
N LEU A 407 4.76 0.72 -19.89
CA LEU A 407 5.25 1.38 -18.67
C LEU A 407 4.36 2.57 -18.29
N GLY A 408 4.42 2.98 -17.03
CA GLY A 408 3.83 4.21 -16.50
C GLY A 408 4.74 4.83 -15.45
N ASN A 409 4.41 6.04 -14.99
CA ASN A 409 5.26 6.85 -14.11
C ASN A 409 5.43 6.22 -12.72
N GLY A 410 4.36 5.66 -12.16
CA GLY A 410 4.38 5.04 -10.83
C GLY A 410 4.72 6.03 -9.72
N TYR A 411 5.65 5.64 -8.85
CA TYR A 411 6.13 6.45 -7.72
C TYR A 411 7.24 7.40 -8.17
N ASP A 412 6.89 8.39 -8.99
CA ASP A 412 7.81 9.34 -9.63
C ASP A 412 8.13 10.57 -8.75
N GLU A 413 8.69 11.62 -9.33
CA GLU A 413 8.95 12.88 -8.63
C GLU A 413 7.69 13.58 -8.07
N GLY A 414 6.53 13.31 -8.67
CA GLY A 414 5.23 13.81 -8.23
C GLY A 414 4.65 13.06 -7.03
N PHE A 415 5.21 11.91 -6.66
CA PHE A 415 4.84 11.19 -5.44
C PHE A 415 5.38 11.86 -4.17
N SER A 416 4.79 11.55 -3.01
CA SER A 416 5.14 12.14 -1.72
C SER A 416 6.66 12.10 -1.47
N PRO A 417 7.27 13.21 -1.00
CA PRO A 417 8.67 13.22 -0.62
C PRO A 417 8.99 12.30 0.57
N TYR A 418 7.96 11.82 1.28
CA TYR A 418 8.09 10.84 2.37
C TYR A 418 7.92 9.39 1.88
N GLY A 419 7.67 9.17 0.59
CA GLY A 419 7.59 7.84 -0.03
C GLY A 419 8.87 7.45 -0.76
N PHE A 420 9.01 6.17 -1.11
CA PHE A 420 10.10 5.74 -1.98
C PHE A 420 9.78 6.18 -3.41
N ARG A 421 10.76 6.81 -4.08
CA ARG A 421 10.55 7.43 -5.40
C ARG A 421 11.61 6.97 -6.37
N TRP A 422 11.22 6.81 -7.62
CA TRP A 422 12.12 6.64 -8.75
C TRP A 422 12.11 7.91 -9.60
N THR A 423 13.21 8.65 -9.58
CA THR A 423 13.37 9.93 -10.30
C THR A 423 14.27 9.79 -11.54
N GLY A 424 14.58 8.56 -11.93
CA GLY A 424 15.33 8.26 -13.14
C GLY A 424 14.41 7.92 -14.31
N PRO A 425 14.96 7.55 -15.47
CA PRO A 425 14.16 7.22 -16.64
C PRO A 425 13.29 6.00 -16.38
N GLN A 426 12.11 5.94 -17.00
CA GLN A 426 11.34 4.70 -17.07
C GLN A 426 12.16 3.62 -17.78
N GLN A 427 12.27 2.46 -17.17
CA GLN A 427 13.12 1.38 -17.67
C GLN A 427 12.63 0.01 -17.25
N ALA A 428 12.92 -1.03 -18.04
CA ALA A 428 12.49 -2.38 -17.75
C ALA A 428 13.54 -3.43 -18.09
N VAL A 429 13.44 -4.58 -17.43
CA VAL A 429 14.22 -5.78 -17.69
C VAL A 429 13.32 -7.00 -17.69
N MET A 430 13.54 -7.90 -18.65
CA MET A 430 12.76 -9.12 -18.78
C MET A 430 13.61 -10.29 -19.23
N LEU A 431 13.33 -11.47 -18.67
CA LEU A 431 13.75 -12.75 -19.22
C LEU A 431 12.53 -13.66 -19.39
N LEU A 432 12.32 -14.16 -20.60
CA LEU A 432 11.37 -15.23 -20.91
C LEU A 432 12.14 -16.53 -21.14
N ASP A 433 12.01 -17.50 -20.23
CA ASP A 433 12.60 -18.85 -20.35
C ASP A 433 11.56 -19.85 -20.87
N VAL A 434 11.86 -20.50 -21.99
CA VAL A 434 11.00 -21.51 -22.62
C VAL A 434 11.70 -22.86 -22.61
N THR A 435 11.13 -23.82 -21.88
CA THR A 435 11.59 -25.21 -21.89
C THR A 435 10.70 -26.06 -22.81
N TYR A 436 11.31 -26.78 -23.74
CA TYR A 436 10.63 -27.71 -24.65
C TYR A 436 10.55 -29.13 -24.06
N THR A 437 9.61 -29.93 -24.58
CA THR A 437 9.42 -31.33 -24.18
C THR A 437 10.60 -32.26 -24.50
N ASP A 438 11.54 -31.84 -25.34
CA ASP A 438 12.80 -32.55 -25.61
C ASP A 438 13.96 -32.11 -24.71
N GLY A 439 13.69 -31.23 -23.73
CA GLY A 439 14.67 -30.72 -22.77
C GLY A 439 15.49 -29.52 -23.25
N ARG A 440 15.36 -29.09 -24.51
CA ARG A 440 16.02 -27.86 -24.98
C ARG A 440 15.37 -26.64 -24.34
N ARG A 441 16.14 -25.57 -24.16
CA ARG A 441 15.68 -24.27 -23.70
C ARG A 441 15.92 -23.19 -24.74
N GLN A 442 15.07 -22.17 -24.74
CA GLN A 442 15.21 -20.95 -25.53
C GLN A 442 14.84 -19.76 -24.65
N THR A 443 15.66 -18.73 -24.66
CA THR A 443 15.43 -17.50 -23.90
C THR A 443 15.20 -16.31 -24.81
N ILE A 444 14.34 -15.39 -24.36
CA ILE A 444 14.10 -14.09 -24.98
C ILE A 444 14.27 -13.06 -23.89
N THR A 445 15.16 -12.09 -24.11
CA THR A 445 15.51 -11.07 -23.11
C THR A 445 15.20 -9.66 -23.60
N THR A 446 15.19 -8.69 -22.69
CA THR A 446 15.34 -7.27 -23.04
C THR A 446 16.74 -7.00 -23.55
N ASP A 447 16.83 -6.29 -24.68
CA ASP A 447 18.06 -5.89 -25.39
C ASP A 447 17.74 -4.77 -26.39
N ASN A 448 18.74 -4.30 -27.13
CA ASN A 448 18.59 -3.25 -28.15
C ASN A 448 17.80 -3.67 -29.41
N THR A 449 17.25 -4.89 -29.47
CA THR A 449 16.37 -5.32 -30.57
C THR A 449 14.89 -5.04 -30.32
N TRP A 450 14.57 -4.51 -29.14
CA TRP A 450 13.25 -3.99 -28.83
C TRP A 450 13.04 -2.62 -29.49
N SER A 451 11.78 -2.27 -29.67
CA SER A 451 11.35 -0.96 -30.15
C SER A 451 10.29 -0.39 -29.22
N TRP A 452 10.11 0.92 -29.18
CA TRP A 452 9.08 1.59 -28.40
C TRP A 452 8.26 2.59 -29.23
N SER A 453 7.09 2.96 -28.70
CA SER A 453 6.24 4.04 -29.20
C SER A 453 5.39 4.59 -28.08
N SER A 454 5.01 5.87 -28.16
CA SER A 454 3.99 6.45 -27.28
C SER A 454 2.65 5.73 -27.46
N GLY A 455 1.91 5.63 -26.36
CA GLY A 455 0.62 4.96 -26.32
C GLY A 455 -0.58 5.92 -26.26
N PRO A 456 -1.78 5.35 -26.11
CA PRO A 456 -2.98 6.13 -25.87
C PRO A 456 -3.07 6.77 -24.48
N ILE A 457 -2.23 6.37 -23.52
CA ILE A 457 -2.12 7.07 -22.23
C ILE A 457 -1.22 8.28 -22.45
N THR A 458 -1.81 9.48 -22.37
CA THR A 458 -1.15 10.76 -22.63
C THR A 458 -0.68 11.47 -21.36
N SER A 459 -1.14 11.01 -20.18
CA SER A 459 -0.61 11.38 -18.88
C SER A 459 -1.02 10.36 -17.83
N ASN A 460 -0.18 10.14 -16.81
CA ASN A 460 -0.53 9.32 -15.67
C ASN A 460 0.21 9.76 -14.40
N GLY A 461 -0.43 9.64 -13.25
CA GLY A 461 0.21 9.85 -11.96
C GLY A 461 -0.70 9.41 -10.81
N ILE A 462 -0.09 8.94 -9.72
CA ILE A 462 -0.81 8.40 -8.55
C ILE A 462 -1.79 9.44 -7.97
N TYR A 463 -1.41 10.72 -7.93
CA TYR A 463 -2.27 11.79 -7.40
C TYR A 463 -3.07 12.55 -8.47
N ALA A 464 -2.53 12.65 -9.69
CA ALA A 464 -3.13 13.45 -10.76
C ALA A 464 -4.31 12.72 -11.44
N GLY A 465 -4.18 11.39 -11.60
CA GLY A 465 -5.05 10.55 -12.42
C GLY A 465 -4.43 10.18 -13.77
N GLU A 466 -5.22 9.59 -14.66
CA GLU A 466 -4.80 9.10 -15.98
C GLU A 466 -5.64 9.75 -17.09
N SER A 467 -4.97 10.26 -18.12
CA SER A 467 -5.61 10.72 -19.36
C SER A 467 -5.33 9.72 -20.48
N TYR A 468 -6.39 9.22 -21.09
CA TYR A 468 -6.35 8.23 -22.16
C TYR A 468 -7.06 8.77 -23.41
N ASN A 469 -6.33 8.90 -24.51
CA ASN A 469 -6.85 9.23 -25.82
C ASN A 469 -6.94 8.01 -26.73
N ALA A 470 -8.15 7.46 -26.89
CA ALA A 470 -8.37 6.27 -27.69
C ALA A 470 -8.16 6.47 -29.20
N LEU A 471 -8.04 7.70 -29.69
CA LEU A 471 -7.64 7.99 -31.07
C LEU A 471 -6.18 7.63 -31.35
N LEU A 472 -5.34 7.61 -30.31
CA LEU A 472 -3.92 7.26 -30.37
C LEU A 472 -3.67 5.77 -30.10
N ALA A 473 -4.73 5.00 -29.85
CA ALA A 473 -4.59 3.56 -29.62
C ALA A 473 -4.01 2.88 -30.87
N GLN A 474 -3.12 1.91 -30.64
CA GLN A 474 -2.48 1.11 -31.69
C GLN A 474 -2.97 -0.34 -31.59
N PRO A 475 -4.15 -0.69 -32.13
CA PRO A 475 -4.72 -2.04 -31.98
C PRO A 475 -3.77 -3.14 -32.47
N GLY A 476 -3.52 -4.11 -31.60
CA GLY A 476 -2.69 -5.26 -31.91
C GLY A 476 -1.18 -5.01 -31.85
N TRP A 477 -0.71 -3.87 -31.31
CA TRP A 477 0.71 -3.55 -31.14
C TRP A 477 1.53 -4.70 -30.53
N ASP A 478 0.93 -5.45 -29.61
CA ASP A 478 1.48 -6.59 -28.89
C ASP A 478 1.23 -7.94 -29.60
N THR A 479 0.93 -7.92 -30.90
CA THR A 479 0.74 -9.12 -31.74
C THR A 479 1.79 -9.23 -32.86
N PRO A 480 2.09 -10.45 -33.36
CA PRO A 480 3.11 -10.64 -34.40
C PRO A 480 2.80 -9.98 -35.74
N GLY A 481 1.53 -9.72 -36.06
CA GLY A 481 1.10 -9.17 -37.35
C GLY A 481 1.11 -7.65 -37.43
N PHE A 482 1.52 -6.96 -36.36
CA PHE A 482 1.52 -5.51 -36.29
C PHE A 482 2.68 -4.89 -37.09
N ASP A 483 2.38 -3.82 -37.83
CA ASP A 483 3.37 -3.03 -38.54
C ASP A 483 4.01 -2.00 -37.59
N ALA A 484 5.22 -2.31 -37.14
CA ALA A 484 5.99 -1.47 -36.24
C ALA A 484 7.02 -0.58 -36.97
N ALA A 485 6.88 -0.32 -38.27
CA ALA A 485 7.85 0.47 -39.03
C ALA A 485 8.05 1.91 -38.49
N GLY A 486 7.05 2.47 -37.81
CA GLY A 486 7.11 3.80 -37.17
C GLY A 486 7.55 3.79 -35.70
N TRP A 487 7.87 2.62 -35.13
CA TRP A 487 8.35 2.52 -33.76
C TRP A 487 9.85 2.83 -33.68
N GLN A 488 10.25 3.49 -32.59
CA GLN A 488 11.62 3.94 -32.35
C GLN A 488 12.46 2.86 -31.67
N PRO A 489 13.80 2.86 -31.81
CA PRO A 489 14.65 1.94 -31.07
C PRO A 489 14.59 2.23 -29.56
N VAL A 490 14.84 1.22 -28.73
CA VAL A 490 15.14 1.44 -27.30
C VAL A 490 16.64 1.66 -27.09
N ARG A 491 17.01 2.26 -25.96
CA ARG A 491 18.40 2.35 -25.50
C ARG A 491 18.63 1.47 -24.29
N THR A 492 19.87 1.01 -24.11
CA THR A 492 20.28 0.31 -22.88
C THR A 492 20.66 1.32 -21.80
N VAL A 493 20.22 1.05 -20.58
CA VAL A 493 20.42 1.94 -19.42
C VAL A 493 21.04 1.16 -18.25
N GLN A 494 21.52 1.88 -17.24
CA GLN A 494 22.10 1.27 -16.04
C GLN A 494 20.98 0.77 -15.11
N ALA A 495 21.20 -0.40 -14.51
CA ALA A 495 20.31 -0.91 -13.47
C ALA A 495 20.20 0.09 -12.29
N PRO A 496 19.00 0.28 -11.72
CA PRO A 496 18.75 1.16 -10.58
C PRO A 496 19.39 0.67 -9.27
N ALA A 497 19.16 -0.60 -8.91
CA ALA A 497 19.71 -1.25 -7.71
C ALA A 497 20.84 -2.23 -8.05
N GLU A 498 21.61 -2.60 -7.03
CA GLU A 498 22.60 -3.67 -7.12
C GLU A 498 21.98 -5.07 -7.30
N SER A 499 20.72 -5.27 -6.87
CA SER A 499 20.07 -6.58 -6.89
C SER A 499 18.55 -6.55 -7.12
N LEU A 500 18.08 -7.44 -8.01
CA LEU A 500 16.67 -7.80 -8.20
C LEU A 500 16.34 -8.98 -7.29
N THR A 501 15.23 -8.90 -6.54
CA THR A 501 14.75 -9.96 -5.65
C THR A 501 13.32 -10.37 -6.05
N ALA A 502 12.95 -11.63 -5.87
CA ALA A 502 11.61 -12.11 -6.14
C ALA A 502 10.54 -11.39 -5.29
N ALA A 503 9.48 -10.92 -5.94
CA ALA A 503 8.27 -10.45 -5.28
C ALA A 503 7.55 -11.64 -4.59
N THR A 504 7.62 -11.70 -3.26
CA THR A 504 6.94 -12.73 -2.45
C THR A 504 5.71 -12.21 -1.71
N GLN A 505 5.51 -10.89 -1.69
CA GLN A 505 4.32 -10.27 -1.14
C GLN A 505 3.09 -10.47 -2.04
N PRO A 506 1.87 -10.42 -1.47
CA PRO A 506 0.65 -10.43 -2.28
C PRO A 506 0.65 -9.24 -3.25
N PRO A 507 0.46 -9.46 -4.56
CA PRO A 507 0.42 -8.37 -5.51
C PRO A 507 -0.86 -7.54 -5.31
N VAL A 508 -0.83 -6.29 -5.76
CA VAL A 508 -2.04 -5.47 -5.87
C VAL A 508 -2.90 -5.99 -7.02
N ARG A 509 -4.20 -6.17 -6.76
CA ARG A 509 -5.19 -6.66 -7.73
C ARG A 509 -6.48 -5.85 -7.65
N VAL A 510 -7.29 -5.93 -8.70
CA VAL A 510 -8.71 -5.61 -8.57
C VAL A 510 -9.41 -6.73 -7.82
N THR A 511 -9.67 -6.54 -6.53
CA THR A 511 -10.23 -7.55 -5.62
C THR A 511 -11.76 -7.56 -5.58
N GLY A 512 -12.39 -6.48 -6.06
CA GLY A 512 -13.84 -6.31 -6.01
C GLY A 512 -14.39 -5.37 -7.08
N THR A 513 -15.71 -5.34 -7.20
CA THR A 513 -16.41 -4.42 -8.10
C THR A 513 -17.72 -3.97 -7.46
N LEU A 514 -17.91 -2.66 -7.35
CA LEU A 514 -19.11 -2.06 -6.77
C LEU A 514 -19.92 -1.37 -7.87
N ALA A 515 -21.20 -1.75 -7.96
CA ALA A 515 -22.15 -0.98 -8.73
C ALA A 515 -22.56 0.27 -7.93
N PRO A 516 -22.80 1.42 -8.57
CA PRO A 516 -23.27 2.60 -7.87
C PRO A 516 -24.68 2.36 -7.31
N VAL A 517 -24.92 2.84 -6.09
CA VAL A 517 -26.23 2.74 -5.43
C VAL A 517 -27.14 3.92 -5.77
N LYS A 518 -26.58 5.03 -6.25
CA LYS A 518 -27.31 6.24 -6.61
C LYS A 518 -26.57 7.04 -7.68
N LEU A 519 -27.34 7.70 -8.54
CA LEU A 519 -26.89 8.66 -9.55
C LEU A 519 -27.72 9.94 -9.41
N THR A 520 -27.06 11.08 -9.28
CA THR A 520 -27.67 12.41 -9.25
C THR A 520 -27.21 13.26 -10.43
N ARG A 521 -27.90 14.38 -10.63
CA ARG A 521 -27.57 15.39 -11.64
C ARG A 521 -27.67 16.77 -11.00
N PRO A 522 -26.66 17.19 -10.21
CA PRO A 522 -26.71 18.48 -9.50
C PRO A 522 -26.78 19.66 -10.48
N GLU A 523 -26.12 19.56 -11.63
CA GLU A 523 -26.13 20.58 -12.68
C GLU A 523 -26.36 19.99 -14.09
N PRO A 524 -26.79 20.80 -15.08
CA PRO A 524 -26.90 20.35 -16.46
C PRO A 524 -25.57 19.84 -17.04
N GLY A 525 -25.46 18.52 -17.20
CA GLY A 525 -24.27 17.89 -17.81
C GLY A 525 -23.24 17.40 -16.78
N VAL A 526 -23.53 17.57 -15.48
CA VAL A 526 -22.75 17.03 -14.36
C VAL A 526 -23.54 15.91 -13.71
N TYR A 527 -22.93 14.74 -13.57
CA TYR A 527 -23.55 13.55 -13.00
C TYR A 527 -22.70 13.04 -11.84
N VAL A 528 -23.29 12.79 -10.67
CA VAL A 528 -22.54 12.28 -9.51
C VAL A 528 -23.06 10.90 -9.12
N TYR A 529 -22.15 9.93 -9.11
CA TYR A 529 -22.37 8.56 -8.65
C TYR A 529 -22.00 8.44 -7.17
N ASP A 530 -22.81 7.72 -6.41
CA ASP A 530 -22.51 7.28 -5.04
C ASP A 530 -22.40 5.75 -5.06
N PHE A 531 -21.25 5.22 -4.64
CA PHE A 531 -21.00 3.78 -4.55
C PHE A 531 -21.45 3.16 -3.22
N GLY A 532 -21.85 3.98 -2.25
CA GLY A 532 -22.32 3.55 -0.93
C GLY A 532 -21.21 3.01 -0.03
N GLN A 533 -19.96 3.06 -0.48
CA GLN A 533 -18.76 2.61 0.22
C GLN A 533 -17.58 3.43 -0.28
N ASN A 534 -16.77 3.92 0.65
CA ASN A 534 -15.46 4.52 0.39
C ASN A 534 -14.42 3.42 0.13
N ILE A 535 -13.73 3.48 -1.00
CA ILE A 535 -12.79 2.44 -1.45
C ILE A 535 -11.49 3.06 -1.93
N ALA A 536 -10.40 2.29 -1.95
CA ALA A 536 -9.27 2.53 -2.83
C ALA A 536 -9.47 1.82 -4.17
N GLY A 537 -9.15 2.50 -5.28
CA GLY A 537 -9.17 1.94 -6.62
C GLY A 537 -9.52 2.96 -7.69
N TRP A 538 -10.38 2.61 -8.65
CA TRP A 538 -10.75 3.51 -9.74
C TRP A 538 -12.12 3.17 -10.33
N GLU A 539 -12.62 4.02 -11.21
CA GLU A 539 -13.84 3.79 -11.96
C GLU A 539 -13.60 3.05 -13.29
N ARG A 540 -14.61 2.28 -13.70
CA ARG A 540 -14.71 1.67 -15.03
C ARG A 540 -15.83 2.30 -15.83
N LEU A 541 -15.46 3.06 -16.85
CA LEU A 541 -16.39 3.73 -17.75
C LEU A 541 -16.87 2.80 -18.86
N ARG A 542 -18.17 2.87 -19.17
CA ARG A 542 -18.79 2.37 -20.38
C ARG A 542 -19.48 3.50 -21.10
N VAL A 543 -19.04 3.79 -22.32
CA VAL A 543 -19.50 4.98 -23.05
C VAL A 543 -19.62 4.72 -24.53
N LYS A 544 -20.53 5.44 -25.20
CA LYS A 544 -20.66 5.46 -26.65
C LYS A 544 -20.92 6.87 -27.11
N GLY A 545 -20.14 7.35 -28.07
CA GLY A 545 -20.28 8.71 -28.58
C GLY A 545 -19.39 8.98 -29.80
N PRO A 546 -19.37 10.22 -30.29
CA PRO A 546 -18.50 10.64 -31.38
C PRO A 546 -17.01 10.55 -31.00
N ALA A 547 -16.17 10.26 -32.00
CA ALA A 547 -14.72 10.34 -31.88
C ALA A 547 -14.28 11.73 -31.39
N GLY A 548 -13.28 11.79 -30.51
CA GLY A 548 -12.77 13.04 -29.94
C GLY A 548 -13.61 13.62 -28.79
N THR A 549 -14.74 13.00 -28.43
CA THR A 549 -15.48 13.38 -27.21
C THR A 549 -14.67 12.96 -25.98
N THR A 550 -14.45 13.86 -25.02
CA THR A 550 -13.77 13.53 -23.77
C THR A 550 -14.77 13.44 -22.62
N VAL A 551 -14.74 12.31 -21.90
CA VAL A 551 -15.43 12.12 -20.62
C VAL A 551 -14.42 12.31 -19.51
N ARG A 552 -14.73 13.20 -18.57
CA ARG A 552 -13.91 13.48 -17.38
C ARG A 552 -14.58 12.89 -16.15
N MET A 553 -13.80 12.18 -15.34
CA MET A 553 -14.21 11.54 -14.09
C MET A 553 -13.36 12.14 -12.96
N ARG A 554 -13.99 12.75 -11.96
CA ARG A 554 -13.33 13.23 -10.73
C ARG A 554 -13.82 12.42 -9.55
N THR A 555 -12.96 12.14 -8.58
CA THR A 555 -13.33 11.33 -7.43
C THR A 555 -13.18 12.08 -6.11
N ALA A 556 -14.05 11.80 -5.14
CA ALA A 556 -13.92 12.30 -3.78
C ALA A 556 -14.57 11.39 -2.74
N GLU A 557 -14.22 11.60 -1.48
CA GLU A 557 -14.82 10.91 -0.34
C GLU A 557 -16.22 11.44 -0.01
N GLU A 558 -16.50 12.72 -0.30
CA GLU A 558 -17.71 13.42 0.13
C GLU A 558 -18.37 14.27 -0.98
N THR A 559 -19.59 14.74 -0.68
CA THR A 559 -20.34 15.69 -1.51
C THR A 559 -20.78 16.89 -0.69
N GLY A 560 -20.78 18.08 -1.30
CA GLY A 560 -21.31 19.30 -0.71
C GLY A 560 -22.84 19.31 -0.60
N ALA A 561 -23.39 20.31 0.10
CA ALA A 561 -24.83 20.47 0.28
C ALA A 561 -25.61 20.72 -1.02
N ASP A 562 -24.94 21.19 -2.07
CA ASP A 562 -25.46 21.36 -3.42
C ASP A 562 -25.46 20.06 -4.25
N GLY A 563 -24.87 18.99 -3.72
CA GLY A 563 -24.73 17.69 -4.37
C GLY A 563 -23.57 17.59 -5.35
N MET A 564 -22.70 18.61 -5.43
CA MET A 564 -21.42 18.54 -6.14
C MET A 564 -20.39 17.78 -5.30
N LEU A 565 -19.28 17.35 -5.90
CA LEU A 565 -18.19 16.75 -5.11
C LEU A 565 -17.56 17.77 -4.17
N ASP A 566 -17.18 17.29 -2.99
CA ASP A 566 -16.30 17.99 -2.06
C ASP A 566 -14.92 17.32 -2.10
N THR A 567 -13.94 17.99 -2.71
CA THR A 567 -12.57 17.47 -2.86
C THR A 567 -11.63 17.97 -1.77
N THR A 568 -12.14 18.49 -0.65
CA THR A 568 -11.30 19.05 0.42
C THR A 568 -10.32 18.00 0.95
N THR A 569 -10.77 16.76 1.17
CA THR A 569 -9.92 15.66 1.65
C THR A 569 -8.84 15.24 0.65
N ASN A 570 -8.99 15.53 -0.64
CA ASN A 570 -7.97 15.21 -1.66
C ASN A 570 -6.75 16.13 -1.58
N ARG A 571 -6.85 17.30 -0.94
CA ARG A 571 -5.82 18.36 -0.94
C ARG A 571 -5.37 18.72 -2.37
N SER A 572 -4.09 18.55 -2.70
CA SER A 572 -3.57 18.85 -4.04
C SER A 572 -3.70 17.69 -5.04
N ALA A 573 -4.13 16.49 -4.59
CA ALA A 573 -4.39 15.38 -5.49
C ALA A 573 -5.60 15.68 -6.39
N ALA A 574 -5.36 15.80 -7.70
CA ALA A 574 -6.41 16.12 -8.65
C ALA A 574 -7.43 14.98 -8.80
N ALA A 575 -7.01 13.72 -8.61
CA ALA A 575 -7.82 12.51 -8.67
C ALA A 575 -8.84 12.54 -9.83
N THR A 576 -8.30 12.80 -11.03
CA THR A 576 -9.11 13.06 -12.23
C THR A 576 -8.63 12.21 -13.39
N ASP A 577 -9.52 11.37 -13.90
CA ASP A 577 -9.28 10.57 -15.10
C ASP A 577 -10.03 11.14 -16.31
N ASN A 578 -9.38 11.11 -17.48
CA ASN A 578 -9.96 11.60 -18.73
C ASN A 578 -9.93 10.51 -19.80
N TYR A 579 -11.06 10.27 -20.46
CA TYR A 579 -11.15 9.34 -21.59
C TYR A 579 -11.67 10.03 -22.85
N THR A 580 -10.82 10.16 -23.87
CA THR A 580 -11.20 10.64 -25.20
C THR A 580 -11.57 9.47 -26.10
N LEU A 581 -12.81 9.47 -26.60
CA LEU A 581 -13.41 8.38 -27.36
C LEU A 581 -12.77 8.23 -28.75
N ALA A 582 -12.62 6.97 -29.19
CA ALA A 582 -12.27 6.65 -30.57
C ALA A 582 -13.47 6.77 -31.53
N GLY A 583 -14.69 6.83 -30.98
CA GLY A 583 -15.91 6.91 -31.78
C GLY A 583 -16.30 5.59 -32.39
N THR A 584 -16.05 4.48 -31.69
CA THR A 584 -16.45 3.16 -32.17
C THR A 584 -17.97 3.12 -32.31
N ARG A 585 -18.50 2.38 -33.29
CA ARG A 585 -19.96 2.20 -33.42
C ARG A 585 -20.58 1.46 -32.22
N GLY A 586 -19.75 0.84 -31.37
CA GLY A 586 -20.12 0.08 -30.18
C GLY A 586 -19.94 0.87 -28.88
N THR A 587 -20.04 0.16 -27.76
CA THR A 587 -19.70 0.70 -26.44
C THR A 587 -18.20 0.52 -26.21
N GLU A 588 -17.52 1.61 -25.89
CA GLU A 588 -16.12 1.64 -25.46
C GLU A 588 -16.07 1.41 -23.95
N THR A 589 -14.98 0.79 -23.47
CA THR A 589 -14.73 0.54 -22.05
C THR A 589 -13.36 1.05 -21.68
N TYR A 590 -13.29 1.82 -20.60
CA TYR A 590 -12.05 2.38 -20.06
C TYR A 590 -11.93 2.02 -18.58
N GLU A 591 -10.73 1.57 -18.21
CA GLU A 591 -10.22 1.48 -16.84
C GLU A 591 -8.82 2.10 -16.90
N PRO A 592 -8.45 2.99 -15.95
CA PRO A 592 -7.06 3.43 -15.81
C PRO A 592 -6.15 2.26 -15.42
N ARG A 593 -4.84 2.43 -15.63
CA ARG A 593 -3.81 1.40 -15.39
C ARG A 593 -2.75 1.82 -14.38
N PHE A 594 -2.37 3.09 -14.39
CA PHE A 594 -1.20 3.60 -13.66
C PHE A 594 -1.54 4.69 -12.64
N THR A 595 -2.77 4.65 -12.10
CA THR A 595 -3.23 5.51 -11.01
C THR A 595 -4.24 4.76 -10.13
N TYR A 596 -4.53 5.33 -8.96
CA TYR A 596 -5.67 4.94 -8.12
C TYR A 596 -6.09 6.13 -7.25
N HIS A 597 -7.33 6.06 -6.76
CA HIS A 597 -7.97 7.08 -5.95
C HIS A 597 -8.63 6.46 -4.73
N GLY A 598 -8.73 7.23 -3.64
CA GLY A 598 -9.61 6.93 -2.51
C GLY A 598 -10.93 7.69 -2.68
N PHE A 599 -12.07 6.99 -2.79
CA PHE A 599 -13.35 7.64 -3.05
C PHE A 599 -14.58 6.80 -2.71
N ARG A 600 -15.68 7.52 -2.47
CA ARG A 600 -17.05 6.99 -2.48
C ARG A 600 -17.86 7.53 -3.64
N TYR A 601 -17.54 8.74 -4.10
CA TYR A 601 -18.30 9.46 -5.11
C TYR A 601 -17.45 9.73 -6.35
N VAL A 602 -18.11 9.67 -7.52
CA VAL A 602 -17.49 10.02 -8.80
C VAL A 602 -18.37 11.01 -9.54
N GLU A 603 -17.81 12.14 -9.92
CA GLU A 603 -18.43 13.11 -10.82
C GLU A 603 -18.02 12.83 -12.26
N VAL A 604 -19.00 12.76 -13.15
CA VAL A 604 -18.82 12.56 -14.58
C VAL A 604 -19.32 13.78 -15.34
N THR A 605 -18.44 14.35 -16.16
CA THR A 605 -18.75 15.45 -17.09
C THR A 605 -18.31 15.09 -18.51
N GLY A 606 -18.87 15.77 -19.52
CA GLY A 606 -18.56 15.49 -20.93
C GLY A 606 -19.16 14.20 -21.49
N PHE A 607 -20.00 13.48 -20.72
CA PHE A 607 -20.62 12.24 -21.18
C PHE A 607 -21.55 12.48 -22.39
N PRO A 608 -21.41 11.73 -23.50
CA PRO A 608 -22.26 11.88 -24.67
C PRO A 608 -23.68 11.37 -24.39
N GLY A 609 -24.59 12.30 -24.08
CA GLY A 609 -25.99 12.01 -23.77
C GLY A 609 -26.27 12.05 -22.27
N THR A 610 -26.94 11.02 -21.74
CA THR A 610 -27.23 10.89 -20.31
C THR A 610 -26.78 9.51 -19.86
N PRO A 611 -25.85 9.42 -18.89
CA PRO A 611 -25.41 8.14 -18.38
C PRO A 611 -26.45 7.54 -17.42
N ASP A 612 -26.27 6.26 -17.09
CA ASP A 612 -27.08 5.50 -16.14
C ASP A 612 -26.19 4.71 -15.16
N LEU A 613 -26.80 4.00 -14.20
CA LEU A 613 -26.07 3.21 -13.19
C LEU A 613 -25.16 2.11 -13.78
N THR A 614 -25.28 1.78 -15.06
CA THR A 614 -24.42 0.78 -15.73
C THR A 614 -23.27 1.41 -16.51
N SER A 615 -23.30 2.73 -16.68
CA SER A 615 -22.27 3.51 -17.36
C SER A 615 -20.96 3.58 -16.57
N LEU A 616 -21.01 3.32 -15.26
CA LEU A 616 -19.86 3.33 -14.37
C LEU A 616 -19.97 2.19 -13.34
N ASP A 617 -18.86 1.53 -13.02
CA ASP A 617 -18.69 0.75 -11.78
C ASP A 617 -17.36 1.08 -11.12
N ALA A 618 -17.24 0.90 -9.81
CA ALA A 618 -16.00 1.12 -9.09
C ALA A 618 -15.23 -0.21 -8.92
N ARG A 619 -13.94 -0.17 -9.22
CA ARG A 619 -12.99 -1.29 -9.13
C ARG A 619 -12.27 -1.14 -7.79
N VAL A 620 -12.46 -2.11 -6.90
CA VAL A 620 -11.80 -2.12 -5.58
C VAL A 620 -10.39 -2.69 -5.75
N VAL A 621 -9.37 -1.97 -5.29
CA VAL A 621 -7.98 -2.30 -5.54
C VAL A 621 -7.18 -2.22 -4.24
N HIS A 622 -6.47 -3.30 -3.93
CA HIS A 622 -5.51 -3.40 -2.83
C HIS A 622 -4.67 -4.67 -3.00
N ALA A 623 -3.68 -4.88 -2.13
CA ALA A 623 -2.93 -6.13 -2.02
C ALA A 623 -3.89 -7.32 -1.84
N ASP A 624 -3.71 -8.39 -2.60
CA ASP A 624 -4.60 -9.56 -2.59
C ASP A 624 -4.38 -10.46 -1.36
N VAL A 625 -4.64 -9.89 -0.19
CA VAL A 625 -4.55 -10.54 1.11
C VAL A 625 -5.81 -11.37 1.37
N THR A 626 -5.62 -12.59 1.88
CA THR A 626 -6.75 -13.46 2.22
C THR A 626 -7.45 -12.95 3.48
N SER A 627 -8.78 -12.85 3.48
CA SER A 627 -9.54 -12.62 4.71
C SER A 627 -9.41 -13.82 5.67
N THR A 628 -8.89 -13.59 6.88
CA THR A 628 -8.64 -14.66 7.87
C THR A 628 -9.56 -14.62 9.06
N ALA A 629 -10.21 -13.49 9.36
CA ALA A 629 -11.16 -13.41 10.48
C ALA A 629 -12.61 -13.19 10.08
N THR A 630 -13.50 -13.62 10.97
CA THR A 630 -14.93 -13.30 10.96
C THR A 630 -15.35 -12.80 12.33
N PHE A 631 -16.24 -11.82 12.37
CA PHE A 631 -16.90 -11.36 13.60
C PHE A 631 -18.39 -11.10 13.34
N SER A 632 -19.22 -11.44 14.32
CA SER A 632 -20.63 -11.04 14.37
C SER A 632 -21.11 -11.02 15.81
N SER A 633 -21.97 -10.06 16.13
CA SER A 633 -22.52 -9.86 17.47
C SER A 633 -24.02 -9.65 17.45
N SER A 634 -24.64 -9.54 18.63
CA SER A 634 -26.03 -9.11 18.75
C SER A 634 -26.22 -7.59 18.63
N ASP A 635 -25.14 -6.81 18.48
CA ASP A 635 -25.18 -5.36 18.31
C ASP A 635 -24.75 -4.98 16.88
N PRO A 636 -25.68 -4.53 16.02
CA PRO A 636 -25.35 -4.18 14.65
C PRO A 636 -24.39 -2.99 14.52
N LEU A 637 -24.26 -2.13 15.56
CA LEU A 637 -23.29 -1.04 15.53
C LEU A 637 -21.87 -1.59 15.63
N LEU A 638 -21.61 -2.57 16.51
CA LEU A 638 -20.29 -3.21 16.61
C LEU A 638 -19.92 -3.93 15.31
N ASP A 639 -20.87 -4.64 14.72
CA ASP A 639 -20.66 -5.31 13.44
C ASP A 639 -20.30 -4.28 12.36
N ARG A 640 -20.91 -3.09 12.38
CA ARG A 640 -20.59 -2.00 11.46
C ARG A 640 -19.22 -1.37 11.72
N ILE A 641 -18.85 -1.12 12.97
CA ILE A 641 -17.51 -0.63 13.35
C ILE A 641 -16.45 -1.60 12.84
N TRP A 642 -16.64 -2.89 13.09
CA TRP A 642 -15.72 -3.93 12.63
C TRP A 642 -15.53 -3.89 11.11
N GLN A 643 -16.62 -3.75 10.35
CA GLN A 643 -16.59 -3.68 8.88
C GLN A 643 -15.93 -2.41 8.35
N ASN A 644 -16.25 -1.23 8.89
CA ASN A 644 -15.64 0.03 8.46
C ASN A 644 -14.12 -0.01 8.65
N ASN A 645 -13.67 -0.48 9.82
CA ASN A 645 -12.26 -0.64 10.14
C ASN A 645 -11.55 -1.60 9.17
N ARG A 646 -12.22 -2.67 8.74
CA ARG A 646 -11.67 -3.61 7.74
C ARG A 646 -11.54 -2.99 6.36
N TRP A 647 -12.49 -2.15 5.94
CA TRP A 647 -12.36 -1.39 4.70
C TRP A 647 -11.14 -0.50 4.74
N SER A 648 -10.93 0.26 5.83
CA SER A 648 -9.77 1.13 5.94
C SER A 648 -8.44 0.39 5.97
N MET A 649 -8.36 -0.78 6.61
CA MET A 649 -7.15 -1.61 6.53
C MET A 649 -6.84 -2.08 5.11
N LEU A 650 -7.87 -2.47 4.33
CA LEU A 650 -7.69 -2.95 2.96
C LEU A 650 -7.38 -1.81 2.00
N ASN A 651 -8.11 -0.70 2.07
CA ASN A 651 -7.89 0.48 1.24
C ASN A 651 -6.47 1.03 1.41
N ASN A 652 -5.87 0.83 2.59
CA ASN A 652 -4.50 1.22 2.92
C ASN A 652 -3.44 0.12 2.74
N SER A 653 -3.76 -0.98 2.05
CA SER A 653 -2.81 -2.06 1.74
C SER A 653 -2.35 -1.97 0.27
N MET A 654 -1.66 -0.90 -0.11
CA MET A 654 -1.29 -0.59 -1.50
C MET A 654 0.19 -0.87 -1.77
N SER A 655 0.57 -2.16 -1.71
CA SER A 655 1.96 -2.68 -1.71
C SER A 655 2.80 -2.33 -0.48
N VAL A 656 2.52 -1.19 0.16
CA VAL A 656 2.97 -0.79 1.49
C VAL A 656 1.75 -0.39 2.35
N PRO A 657 1.83 -0.42 3.70
CA PRO A 657 0.71 -0.05 4.57
C PRO A 657 0.56 1.48 4.63
N THR A 658 -0.26 2.07 3.77
CA THR A 658 -0.40 3.54 3.68
C THR A 658 -1.17 4.14 4.86
N ASP A 659 -0.99 5.44 5.09
CA ASP A 659 -1.78 6.25 6.03
C ASP A 659 -3.20 6.45 5.50
N ASN A 660 -3.31 6.89 4.25
CA ASN A 660 -4.56 7.08 3.52
C ASN A 660 -4.43 6.72 2.03
N PRO A 661 -5.55 6.45 1.32
CA PRO A 661 -5.55 6.20 -0.13
C PRO A 661 -5.95 7.41 -0.99
N VAL A 662 -6.22 8.57 -0.39
CA VAL A 662 -6.99 9.67 -1.01
C VAL A 662 -6.06 10.79 -1.49
N ARG A 663 -5.38 11.44 -0.55
CA ARG A 663 -4.64 12.69 -0.79
C ARG A 663 -3.22 12.46 -1.30
N ASP A 664 -2.52 13.57 -1.46
CA ASP A 664 -1.11 13.73 -1.82
C ASP A 664 -0.12 13.26 -0.72
N GLU A 665 -0.35 12.08 -0.14
CA GLU A 665 0.51 11.48 0.90
C GLU A 665 0.71 9.98 0.65
N ARG A 666 -0.17 9.09 1.12
CA ARG A 666 -0.17 7.64 0.79
C ARG A 666 1.15 6.94 1.09
N THR A 667 1.75 7.25 2.22
CA THR A 667 3.02 6.68 2.69
C THR A 667 2.79 5.80 3.91
N PRO A 668 3.77 5.02 4.41
CA PRO A 668 3.56 4.18 5.58
C PRO A 668 4.18 4.75 6.88
N PRO A 669 3.62 5.81 7.52
CA PRO A 669 4.07 6.27 8.81
C PRO A 669 4.01 5.15 9.85
N GLY A 670 5.11 4.95 10.57
CA GLY A 670 5.20 3.83 11.50
C GLY A 670 4.22 3.92 12.67
N MET A 671 3.80 5.12 13.10
CA MET A 671 2.80 5.27 14.17
C MET A 671 1.46 4.63 13.82
N ASP A 672 1.03 4.75 12.57
CA ASP A 672 -0.21 4.15 12.08
C ASP A 672 -0.08 2.64 12.08
N VAL A 673 0.98 2.13 11.45
CA VAL A 673 1.29 0.70 11.40
C VAL A 673 1.35 0.13 12.81
N GLN A 674 1.99 0.82 13.76
CA GLN A 674 2.05 0.38 15.15
C GLN A 674 0.66 0.31 15.82
N ALA A 675 -0.22 1.26 15.50
CA ALA A 675 -1.55 1.34 16.10
C ALA A 675 -2.51 0.25 15.60
N TYR A 676 -2.34 -0.29 14.38
CA TYR A 676 -3.30 -1.26 13.81
C TYR A 676 -2.73 -2.59 13.29
N HIS A 677 -1.41 -2.78 13.16
CA HIS A 677 -0.84 -3.98 12.51
C HIS A 677 -1.32 -5.29 13.13
N ASP A 678 -1.53 -5.32 14.44
CA ASP A 678 -1.92 -6.54 15.12
C ASP A 678 -3.39 -6.90 14.89
N ALA A 679 -4.23 -5.89 14.62
CA ALA A 679 -5.58 -6.09 14.11
C ALA A 679 -5.53 -6.60 12.66
N SER A 680 -4.80 -5.92 11.77
CA SER A 680 -4.74 -6.32 10.35
C SER A 680 -4.17 -7.75 10.15
N ILE A 681 -3.16 -8.16 10.93
CA ILE A 681 -2.61 -9.53 10.93
C ILE A 681 -3.63 -10.60 11.35
N ARG A 682 -4.60 -10.25 12.21
CA ARG A 682 -5.68 -11.17 12.61
C ARG A 682 -6.78 -11.20 11.56
N GLU A 683 -7.13 -10.03 11.03
CA GLU A 683 -8.21 -9.85 10.06
C GLU A 683 -7.87 -10.43 8.68
N PHE A 684 -6.59 -10.37 8.28
CA PHE A 684 -6.09 -10.77 6.97
C PHE A 684 -4.77 -11.56 7.03
N GLY A 685 -4.48 -12.30 5.96
CA GLY A 685 -3.20 -12.98 5.73
C GLY A 685 -2.10 -11.99 5.36
N MET A 686 -1.55 -11.32 6.37
CA MET A 686 -0.56 -10.24 6.24
C MET A 686 0.90 -10.70 6.42
N ASP A 687 1.15 -12.01 6.49
CA ASP A 687 2.47 -12.59 6.74
C ASP A 687 3.53 -12.08 5.76
N ARG A 688 3.31 -12.25 4.46
CA ARG A 688 4.26 -11.84 3.41
C ARG A 688 4.22 -10.35 3.12
N PHE A 689 3.07 -9.71 3.30
CA PHE A 689 2.93 -8.26 3.16
C PHE A 689 3.82 -7.52 4.17
N TYR A 690 3.68 -7.83 5.46
CA TYR A 690 4.50 -7.20 6.49
C TYR A 690 5.92 -7.75 6.58
N ALA A 691 6.19 -9.01 6.18
CA ALA A 691 7.57 -9.47 6.06
C ALA A 691 8.34 -8.70 5.00
N ASN A 692 7.68 -8.33 3.89
CA ASN A 692 8.26 -7.44 2.89
C ASN A 692 8.51 -6.04 3.47
N TYR A 693 7.47 -5.44 4.08
CA TYR A 693 7.60 -4.12 4.72
C TYR A 693 8.75 -4.07 5.73
N LEU A 694 8.91 -5.07 6.61
CA LEU A 694 10.02 -5.14 7.56
C LEU A 694 11.40 -5.27 6.91
N GLN A 695 11.48 -5.78 5.68
CA GLN A 695 12.73 -5.87 4.95
C GLN A 695 13.11 -4.53 4.31
N ASP A 696 12.12 -3.76 3.83
CA ASP A 696 12.31 -2.42 3.27
C ASP A 696 12.47 -1.35 4.35
N MET A 697 11.78 -1.51 5.47
CA MET A 697 11.79 -0.64 6.64
C MET A 697 12.16 -1.46 7.89
N PRO A 698 13.41 -1.91 8.05
CA PRO A 698 13.82 -2.64 9.25
C PRO A 698 13.94 -1.71 10.48
N PRO A 699 13.92 -2.25 11.73
CA PRO A 699 13.96 -1.42 12.92
C PRO A 699 15.08 -0.37 12.94
N GLY A 700 14.71 0.89 13.17
CA GLY A 700 15.65 2.03 13.20
C GLY A 700 15.90 2.69 11.84
N THR A 701 15.08 2.39 10.82
CA THR A 701 15.02 3.16 9.58
C THR A 701 13.85 4.15 9.60
N ALA A 702 13.98 5.23 8.82
CA ALA A 702 12.90 6.17 8.61
C ALA A 702 12.51 6.18 7.14
N LEU A 703 11.32 6.73 6.90
CA LEU A 703 10.90 7.13 5.58
C LEU A 703 11.86 8.17 4.98
N PRO A 704 11.92 8.27 3.65
CA PRO A 704 12.59 9.37 2.97
C PRO A 704 12.18 10.72 3.57
N ASN A 705 13.14 11.65 3.69
CA ASN A 705 12.96 12.97 4.32
C ASN A 705 12.45 12.98 5.77
N ASP A 706 12.40 11.83 6.45
CA ASP A 706 11.92 11.72 7.84
C ASP A 706 12.95 11.13 8.82
N ALA A 707 14.24 11.27 8.51
CA ALA A 707 15.33 10.67 9.29
C ALA A 707 15.34 11.04 10.79
N GLY A 708 14.73 12.17 11.17
CA GLY A 708 14.60 12.61 12.56
C GLY A 708 13.70 11.73 13.42
N ASN A 709 12.82 10.94 12.80
CA ASN A 709 11.85 10.10 13.48
C ASN A 709 12.27 8.61 13.58
N ALA A 710 13.37 8.22 12.91
CA ALA A 710 13.83 6.82 12.82
C ALA A 710 13.98 6.09 14.17
N GLN A 711 14.31 6.82 15.23
CA GLN A 711 14.58 6.26 16.57
C GLN A 711 13.44 6.53 17.58
N GLN A 712 12.36 7.19 17.15
CA GLN A 712 11.27 7.55 18.05
C GLN A 712 10.37 6.31 18.30
N PRO A 713 10.00 6.00 19.56
CA PRO A 713 9.18 4.84 19.88
C PRO A 713 7.82 4.80 19.21
N ASP A 714 7.21 5.93 18.89
CA ASP A 714 5.94 6.03 18.17
C ASP A 714 6.08 5.98 16.65
N MET A 715 7.26 6.22 16.07
CA MET A 715 7.47 6.20 14.61
C MET A 715 8.34 5.05 14.13
N GLY A 716 9.53 4.83 14.70
CA GLY A 716 10.43 3.72 14.33
C GLY A 716 10.27 2.47 15.22
N GLY A 717 9.33 2.51 16.16
CA GLY A 717 9.08 1.44 17.12
C GLY A 717 8.07 0.39 16.67
N ASP A 718 7.33 0.69 15.61
CA ASP A 718 6.35 -0.18 14.97
C ASP A 718 7.00 -1.49 14.51
N GLN A 719 8.19 -1.41 13.93
CA GLN A 719 8.91 -2.54 13.33
C GLN A 719 9.33 -3.59 14.36
N ILE A 720 9.55 -3.18 15.61
CA ILE A 720 9.81 -4.09 16.74
C ILE A 720 8.54 -4.87 17.09
N SER A 721 7.45 -4.14 17.28
CA SER A 721 6.15 -4.70 17.64
C SER A 721 5.67 -5.65 16.54
N LEU A 722 5.80 -5.21 15.28
CA LEU A 722 5.44 -5.95 14.08
C LEU A 722 6.23 -7.27 13.95
N ALA A 723 7.56 -7.23 14.11
CA ALA A 723 8.39 -8.43 14.03
C ALA A 723 7.99 -9.48 15.10
N TRP A 724 7.69 -9.04 16.32
CA TRP A 724 7.16 -9.94 17.35
C TRP A 724 5.78 -10.48 16.99
N THR A 725 4.86 -9.62 16.56
CA THR A 725 3.48 -10.01 16.20
C THR A 725 3.46 -11.03 15.07
N LEU A 726 4.28 -10.88 14.02
CA LEU A 726 4.39 -11.88 12.95
C LEU A 726 4.82 -13.25 13.48
N TYR A 727 5.81 -13.30 14.37
CA TYR A 727 6.23 -14.55 15.01
C TYR A 727 5.13 -15.14 15.90
N GLU A 728 4.44 -14.32 16.68
CA GLU A 728 3.37 -14.79 17.57
C GLU A 728 2.20 -15.40 16.77
N GLN A 729 1.81 -14.74 15.68
CA GLN A 729 0.62 -15.09 14.88
C GLN A 729 0.90 -16.21 13.88
N TYR A 730 2.08 -16.22 13.25
CA TYR A 730 2.43 -17.17 12.18
C TYR A 730 3.51 -18.19 12.57
N GLY A 731 4.26 -17.97 13.65
CA GLY A 731 5.32 -18.88 14.10
C GLY A 731 6.60 -18.83 13.27
N ASP A 732 6.78 -17.82 12.42
CA ASP A 732 7.98 -17.66 11.60
C ASP A 732 9.16 -17.16 12.43
N ARG A 733 9.99 -18.12 12.85
CA ARG A 733 11.19 -17.84 13.64
C ARG A 733 12.33 -17.26 12.78
N ALA A 734 12.35 -17.51 11.47
CA ALA A 734 13.44 -17.07 10.60
C ALA A 734 13.37 -15.55 10.38
N THR A 735 12.19 -15.03 10.07
CA THR A 735 11.95 -13.58 9.95
C THR A 735 12.25 -12.85 11.26
N LEU A 736 11.82 -13.40 12.40
CA LEU A 736 12.17 -12.84 13.72
C LEU A 736 13.70 -12.84 13.96
N ALA A 737 14.39 -13.91 13.59
CA ALA A 737 15.84 -14.01 13.74
C ALA A 737 16.59 -12.98 12.87
N ALA A 738 16.07 -12.68 11.67
CA ALA A 738 16.63 -11.67 10.77
C ALA A 738 16.45 -10.25 11.32
N ALA A 739 15.28 -9.92 11.88
CA ALA A 739 14.99 -8.61 12.44
C ALA A 739 15.67 -8.36 13.80
N TYR A 740 15.87 -9.41 14.61
CA TYR A 740 16.30 -9.30 16.00
C TYR A 740 17.54 -8.44 16.27
N PRO A 741 18.65 -8.52 15.49
CA PRO A 741 19.82 -7.67 15.72
C PRO A 741 19.50 -6.17 15.67
N LEU A 742 18.59 -5.76 14.78
CA LEU A 742 18.18 -4.37 14.63
C LEU A 742 17.17 -3.97 15.72
N MET A 743 16.23 -4.87 16.08
CA MET A 743 15.36 -4.66 17.24
C MET A 743 16.18 -4.41 18.53
N LYS A 744 17.20 -5.25 18.76
CA LYS A 744 18.13 -5.12 19.88
C LYS A 744 18.86 -3.78 19.85
N LYS A 745 19.41 -3.40 18.69
CA LYS A 745 20.14 -2.14 18.49
C LYS A 745 19.26 -0.93 18.76
N PHE A 746 18.03 -0.90 18.25
CA PHE A 746 17.08 0.19 18.48
C PHE A 746 16.86 0.42 19.98
N VAL A 747 16.46 -0.61 20.72
CA VAL A 747 16.14 -0.49 22.15
C VAL A 747 17.38 -0.17 22.99
N ASP A 748 18.53 -0.77 22.71
CA ASP A 748 19.79 -0.45 23.41
C ASP A 748 20.24 1.01 23.13
N THR A 749 20.02 1.52 21.91
CA THR A 749 20.34 2.91 21.54
C THR A 749 19.44 3.87 22.30
N ASN A 750 18.11 3.65 22.30
CA ASN A 750 17.16 4.47 23.04
C ASN A 750 17.45 4.47 24.55
N ALA A 751 17.81 3.33 25.14
CA ALA A 751 18.20 3.26 26.54
C ALA A 751 19.49 4.05 26.87
N THR A 752 20.39 4.17 25.90
CA THR A 752 21.64 4.93 26.02
C THR A 752 21.40 6.43 25.88
N ASP A 753 20.62 6.82 24.88
CA ASP A 753 20.32 8.23 24.55
C ASP A 753 19.34 8.86 25.54
N VAL A 754 18.53 8.03 26.22
CA VAL A 754 17.57 8.43 27.25
C VAL A 754 17.91 7.72 28.58
N PRO A 755 19.00 8.13 29.26
CA PRO A 755 19.50 7.44 30.46
C PRO A 755 18.57 7.52 31.67
N GLY A 756 17.66 8.50 31.70
CA GLY A 756 16.60 8.61 32.71
C GLY A 756 15.38 7.73 32.42
N HIS A 757 15.34 7.07 31.25
CA HIS A 757 14.23 6.24 30.78
C HIS A 757 12.87 6.97 30.66
N ILE A 758 12.88 8.30 30.62
CA ILE A 758 11.73 9.16 30.35
C ILE A 758 11.96 9.84 29.01
N TRP A 759 11.09 9.55 28.04
CA TRP A 759 11.21 10.12 26.71
C TRP A 759 10.95 11.64 26.73
N PRO A 760 11.73 12.47 26.03
CA PRO A 760 11.48 13.91 25.96
C PRO A 760 10.13 14.27 25.34
N ALA A 761 9.52 15.37 25.79
CA ALA A 761 8.21 15.82 25.27
C ALA A 761 8.28 16.54 23.91
N ASP A 762 9.49 16.86 23.43
CA ASP A 762 9.77 17.57 22.18
C ASP A 762 10.16 16.61 21.03
N ARG A 763 9.96 15.30 21.20
CA ARG A 763 10.31 14.25 20.21
C ARG A 763 9.19 13.22 20.08
N GLY A 764 8.63 13.09 18.89
CA GLY A 764 7.47 12.23 18.63
C GLY A 764 6.15 12.99 18.55
N PHE A 765 5.10 12.23 18.28
CA PHE A 765 3.73 12.68 18.06
C PHE A 765 2.81 12.32 19.23
N GLY A 766 3.16 11.29 20.00
CA GLY A 766 2.40 10.86 21.17
C GLY A 766 1.10 10.14 20.80
N ASP A 767 0.03 10.39 21.55
CA ASP A 767 -1.29 9.83 21.29
C ASP A 767 -1.98 10.63 20.18
N TRP A 768 -1.55 10.40 18.94
CA TRP A 768 -1.92 11.17 17.76
C TRP A 768 -3.43 11.25 17.54
N CYS A 769 -3.93 12.43 17.16
CA CYS A 769 -5.33 12.76 16.89
C CYS A 769 -6.35 12.34 17.96
N PRO A 770 -6.19 12.77 19.24
CA PRO A 770 -7.27 12.65 20.21
C PRO A 770 -8.40 13.62 19.84
N PRO A 771 -9.63 13.43 20.36
CA PRO A 771 -10.72 14.37 20.10
C PRO A 771 -10.34 15.82 20.43
N ASP A 772 -10.64 16.74 19.51
CA ASP A 772 -10.51 18.17 19.76
C ASP A 772 -11.49 18.61 20.86
N ARG A 773 -10.95 19.17 21.93
CA ARG A 773 -11.71 19.67 23.09
C ARG A 773 -11.98 21.17 23.01
N SER A 774 -11.45 21.85 22.00
CA SER A 774 -11.62 23.28 21.80
C SER A 774 -13.00 23.60 21.23
N ALA A 775 -13.32 24.90 21.16
CA ALA A 775 -14.54 25.35 20.49
C ALA A 775 -14.54 25.04 18.98
N ASN A 776 -13.37 24.78 18.37
CA ASN A 776 -13.24 24.50 16.94
C ASN A 776 -13.85 23.15 16.57
N ALA A 777 -13.90 22.19 17.51
CA ALA A 777 -14.56 20.90 17.30
C ALA A 777 -16.04 21.04 16.90
N ASN A 778 -16.70 22.13 17.30
CA ASN A 778 -18.07 22.47 16.88
C ASN A 778 -19.06 21.30 16.96
N GLY A 779 -19.06 20.58 18.09
CA GLY A 779 -19.93 19.41 18.30
C GLY A 779 -19.62 18.23 17.36
N GLY A 780 -18.38 18.14 16.87
CA GLY A 780 -17.88 17.15 15.93
C GLY A 780 -17.86 17.61 14.48
N LEU A 781 -18.62 18.64 14.10
CA LEU A 781 -18.61 19.12 12.72
C LEU A 781 -17.26 19.73 12.31
N GLY A 782 -16.53 20.28 13.28
CA GLY A 782 -15.19 20.82 13.05
C GLY A 782 -15.13 21.99 12.07
N GLY A 783 -13.97 22.13 11.44
CA GLY A 783 -13.62 23.13 10.44
C GLY A 783 -12.10 23.22 10.27
N PRO A 784 -11.57 24.11 9.39
CA PRO A 784 -10.15 24.13 9.04
C PRO A 784 -9.15 24.40 10.19
N ASN A 785 -9.64 24.78 11.38
CA ASN A 785 -8.83 25.02 12.58
C ASN A 785 -9.10 23.99 13.69
N ALA A 786 -9.96 23.00 13.43
CA ALA A 786 -10.12 21.84 14.29
C ALA A 786 -8.96 20.87 14.05
N GLY A 787 -8.71 20.01 15.04
CA GLY A 787 -7.72 18.94 14.91
C GLY A 787 -6.33 19.28 15.39
N ASN A 788 -6.15 19.37 16.71
CA ASN A 788 -4.83 19.37 17.31
C ASN A 788 -4.40 17.94 17.65
N CYS A 789 -3.65 17.31 16.75
CA CYS A 789 -3.36 15.89 16.85
C CYS A 789 -2.25 15.50 17.84
N THR A 790 -1.37 16.41 18.27
CA THR A 790 -0.29 16.03 19.20
C THR A 790 -0.77 15.99 20.66
N SER A 791 -0.52 14.88 21.38
CA SER A 791 -0.93 14.74 22.78
C SER A 791 -0.05 13.77 23.57
N GLU A 792 0.24 14.08 24.83
CA GLU A 792 0.93 13.17 25.77
C GLU A 792 2.26 12.55 25.26
N VAL A 793 3.02 13.28 24.43
CA VAL A 793 4.21 12.81 23.69
C VAL A 793 5.20 12.03 24.58
N SER A 794 5.65 12.63 25.67
CA SER A 794 6.62 12.03 26.59
C SER A 794 6.09 10.76 27.26
N LEU A 795 4.83 10.78 27.71
CA LEU A 795 4.20 9.67 28.41
C LEU A 795 4.01 8.48 27.46
N VAL A 796 3.43 8.73 26.28
CA VAL A 796 3.14 7.71 25.28
C VAL A 796 4.41 7.06 24.78
N ASN A 797 5.42 7.85 24.38
CA ASN A 797 6.70 7.31 23.92
C ASN A 797 7.44 6.52 25.02
N THR A 798 7.33 6.93 26.28
CA THR A 798 7.89 6.16 27.40
C THR A 798 7.16 4.82 27.59
N ALA A 799 5.83 4.80 27.45
CA ALA A 799 5.03 3.57 27.51
C ALA A 799 5.31 2.63 26.32
N LEU A 800 5.47 3.17 25.11
CA LEU A 800 5.85 2.40 23.92
C LEU A 800 7.28 1.86 24.02
N SER A 801 8.22 2.64 24.58
CA SER A 801 9.58 2.15 24.87
C SER A 801 9.58 0.96 25.82
N TYR A 802 8.68 0.95 26.82
CA TYR A 802 8.47 -0.22 27.68
C TYR A 802 7.97 -1.43 26.89
N LEU A 803 6.96 -1.25 26.03
CA LEU A 803 6.40 -2.32 25.20
C LEU A 803 7.49 -2.92 24.28
N GLN A 804 8.29 -2.08 23.64
CA GLN A 804 9.40 -2.49 22.78
C GLN A 804 10.47 -3.27 23.54
N ALA A 805 10.86 -2.82 24.74
CA ALA A 805 11.78 -3.58 25.58
C ALA A 805 11.20 -4.95 25.98
N VAL A 806 9.88 -5.04 26.23
CA VAL A 806 9.18 -6.30 26.47
C VAL A 806 9.23 -7.21 25.24
N ASP A 807 8.96 -6.68 24.04
CA ASP A 807 8.93 -7.48 22.82
C ASP A 807 10.33 -7.95 22.41
N VAL A 808 11.37 -7.13 22.58
CA VAL A 808 12.77 -7.58 22.40
C VAL A 808 13.13 -8.65 23.42
N ALA A 809 12.66 -8.56 24.68
CA ALA A 809 12.89 -9.61 25.66
C ALA A 809 12.21 -10.93 25.29
N LYS A 810 10.99 -10.87 24.74
CA LYS A 810 10.26 -12.04 24.23
C LYS A 810 10.97 -12.64 23.01
N ALA A 811 11.39 -11.80 22.05
CA ALA A 811 12.12 -12.20 20.86
C ALA A 811 13.44 -12.89 21.23
N ALA A 812 14.23 -12.28 22.11
CA ALA A 812 15.47 -12.85 22.64
C ALA A 812 15.23 -14.24 23.26
N ALA A 813 14.18 -14.39 24.06
CA ALA A 813 13.83 -15.67 24.67
C ALA A 813 13.42 -16.73 23.64
N ALA A 814 12.61 -16.36 22.63
CA ALA A 814 12.20 -17.25 21.55
C ALA A 814 13.37 -17.72 20.68
N LEU A 815 14.38 -16.86 20.50
CA LEU A 815 15.59 -17.17 19.73
C LEU A 815 16.65 -17.92 20.54
N GLY A 816 16.59 -17.85 21.87
CA GLY A 816 17.52 -18.54 22.78
C GLY A 816 18.61 -17.64 23.37
N HIS A 817 18.54 -16.33 23.14
CA HIS A 817 19.43 -15.31 23.71
C HIS A 817 19.05 -15.00 25.16
N ARG A 818 19.40 -15.91 26.09
CA ARG A 818 18.96 -15.85 27.49
C ARG A 818 19.42 -14.60 28.25
N ASP A 819 20.66 -14.17 28.01
CA ASP A 819 21.23 -12.99 28.70
C ASP A 819 20.58 -11.70 28.21
N ASP A 820 20.37 -11.57 26.90
CA ASP A 820 19.63 -10.45 26.31
C ASP A 820 18.19 -10.42 26.81
N ALA A 821 17.51 -11.57 26.86
CA ALA A 821 16.16 -11.67 27.41
C ALA A 821 16.11 -11.20 28.89
N ALA A 822 17.13 -11.50 29.69
CA ALA A 822 17.21 -11.03 31.07
C ALA A 822 17.54 -9.53 31.15
N HIS A 823 18.41 -9.02 30.27
CA HIS A 823 18.74 -7.59 30.14
C HIS A 823 17.50 -6.76 29.80
N PHE A 824 16.79 -7.11 28.73
CA PHE A 824 15.62 -6.34 28.29
C PHE A 824 14.44 -6.43 29.26
N ARG A 825 14.29 -7.52 30.02
CA ARG A 825 13.34 -7.54 31.16
C ARG A 825 13.70 -6.54 32.24
N ARG A 826 14.98 -6.45 32.63
CA ARG A 826 15.45 -5.46 33.62
C ARG A 826 15.28 -4.03 33.11
N LEU A 827 15.53 -3.81 31.81
CA LEU A 827 15.31 -2.51 31.19
C LEU A 827 13.83 -2.14 31.19
N ALA A 828 12.93 -3.05 30.79
CA ALA A 828 11.49 -2.83 30.87
C ALA A 828 11.05 -2.52 32.32
N ASP A 829 11.55 -3.26 33.31
CA ASP A 829 11.28 -2.98 34.72
C ASP A 829 11.80 -1.60 35.16
N ALA A 830 12.94 -1.15 34.64
CA ALA A 830 13.51 0.17 34.91
C ALA A 830 12.69 1.29 34.27
N ILE A 831 12.27 1.14 33.00
CA ILE A 831 11.38 2.08 32.31
C ILE A 831 10.04 2.19 33.06
N LYS A 832 9.45 1.06 33.45
CA LYS A 832 8.21 1.01 34.24
C LYS A 832 8.33 1.75 35.58
N GLN A 833 9.47 1.61 36.27
CA GLN A 833 9.73 2.33 37.52
C GLN A 833 9.90 3.83 37.28
N ALA A 834 10.66 4.23 36.26
CA ALA A 834 10.84 5.62 35.87
C ALA A 834 9.48 6.25 35.50
N PHE A 835 8.71 5.60 34.63
CA PHE A 835 7.36 6.03 34.23
C PHE A 835 6.47 6.26 35.45
N THR A 836 6.45 5.32 36.39
CA THR A 836 5.63 5.44 37.61
C THR A 836 6.11 6.59 38.50
N SER A 837 7.41 6.84 38.57
CA SER A 837 7.97 7.92 39.38
C SER A 837 7.70 9.30 38.78
N GLU A 838 7.77 9.42 37.45
CA GLU A 838 7.64 10.69 36.74
C GLU A 838 6.17 11.09 36.55
N PHE A 839 5.36 10.19 35.99
CA PHE A 839 4.04 10.58 35.50
C PHE A 839 2.92 10.36 36.50
N ARG A 840 3.13 9.59 37.58
CA ARG A 840 2.04 9.33 38.53
C ARG A 840 1.72 10.59 39.31
N ASN A 841 0.44 10.97 39.33
CA ASN A 841 0.01 12.18 40.02
C ASN A 841 0.16 12.05 41.56
N ALA A 842 0.09 13.18 42.26
CA ALA A 842 0.25 13.23 43.72
C ALA A 842 -0.81 12.41 44.48
N ALA A 843 -2.04 12.32 43.95
CA ALA A 843 -3.11 11.52 44.54
C ALA A 843 -2.87 10.01 44.33
N GLY A 844 -2.08 9.63 43.33
CA GLY A 844 -1.75 8.25 42.98
C GLY A 844 -2.87 7.47 42.29
N ASP A 845 -3.86 8.15 41.72
CA ASP A 845 -5.00 7.56 41.00
C ASP A 845 -4.93 7.71 39.48
N THR A 846 -4.05 8.53 38.92
CA THR A 846 -3.82 8.61 37.47
C THR A 846 -2.36 8.94 37.16
N TYR A 847 -2.03 8.92 35.88
CA TYR A 847 -0.79 9.46 35.34
C TYR A 847 -1.06 10.73 34.51
N GLY A 848 0.01 11.44 34.16
CA GLY A 848 -0.02 12.58 33.23
C GLY A 848 -1.06 13.64 33.59
N ASP A 849 -1.70 14.19 32.56
CA ASP A 849 -2.75 15.20 32.69
C ASP A 849 -4.13 14.63 33.09
N GLY A 850 -4.25 13.30 33.19
CA GLY A 850 -5.50 12.61 33.49
C GLY A 850 -6.46 12.47 32.30
N ARG A 851 -5.99 12.63 31.05
CA ARG A 851 -6.67 12.11 29.84
C ARG A 851 -6.79 10.59 29.89
N GLN A 852 -7.70 10.02 29.10
CA GLN A 852 -7.94 8.57 29.09
C GLN A 852 -6.66 7.79 28.79
N VAL A 853 -5.88 8.19 27.78
CA VAL A 853 -4.64 7.49 27.36
C VAL A 853 -3.64 7.33 28.50
N THR A 854 -3.55 8.32 29.39
CA THR A 854 -2.59 8.34 30.51
C THR A 854 -2.83 7.20 31.50
N SER A 855 -4.06 6.68 31.59
CA SER A 855 -4.39 5.48 32.36
C SER A 855 -4.52 4.23 31.50
N VAL A 856 -4.98 4.37 30.24
CA VAL A 856 -5.18 3.23 29.33
C VAL A 856 -3.89 2.49 29.05
N LEU A 857 -2.84 3.18 28.59
CA LEU A 857 -1.58 2.51 28.20
C LEU A 857 -0.91 1.77 29.38
N PRO A 858 -0.66 2.39 30.55
CA PRO A 858 -0.02 1.66 31.64
C PRO A 858 -0.89 0.54 32.22
N LEU A 859 -2.23 0.62 32.13
CA LEU A 859 -3.10 -0.49 32.50
C LEU A 859 -2.99 -1.64 31.49
N ALA A 860 -3.12 -1.36 30.19
CA ALA A 860 -3.04 -2.34 29.12
C ALA A 860 -1.67 -3.05 29.08
N PHE A 861 -0.59 -2.31 29.29
CA PHE A 861 0.78 -2.84 29.28
C PHE A 861 1.20 -3.49 30.62
N GLY A 862 0.34 -3.47 31.64
CA GLY A 862 0.64 -4.01 32.96
C GLY A 862 1.73 -3.24 33.72
N MET A 863 1.89 -1.94 33.43
CA MET A 863 2.85 -1.05 34.09
C MET A 863 2.35 -0.55 35.45
N VAL A 864 1.04 -0.49 35.69
CA VAL A 864 0.50 -0.08 36.99
C VAL A 864 0.86 -1.11 38.07
N PRO A 865 1.39 -0.70 39.25
CA PRO A 865 1.62 -1.62 40.36
C PRO A 865 0.32 -2.33 40.78
N ALA A 866 0.36 -3.64 41.04
CA ALA A 866 -0.83 -4.45 41.30
C ALA A 866 -1.75 -3.89 42.42
N ARG A 867 -1.18 -3.28 43.46
CA ARG A 867 -1.93 -2.64 44.55
C ARG A 867 -2.70 -1.39 44.13
N ASP A 868 -2.29 -0.75 43.04
CA ASP A 868 -2.80 0.52 42.55
C ASP A 868 -3.76 0.33 41.36
N VAL A 869 -3.80 -0.86 40.72
CA VAL A 869 -4.65 -1.16 39.55
C VAL A 869 -6.12 -0.84 39.81
N ALA A 870 -6.68 -1.25 40.95
CA ALA A 870 -8.08 -0.97 41.27
C ALA A 870 -8.37 0.53 41.39
N LYS A 871 -7.42 1.30 41.95
CA LYS A 871 -7.54 2.74 42.14
C LYS A 871 -7.43 3.49 40.81
N VAL A 872 -6.42 3.16 40.01
CA VAL A 872 -6.23 3.76 38.67
C VAL A 872 -7.38 3.38 37.73
N GLY A 873 -7.83 2.13 37.78
CA GLY A 873 -8.97 1.68 37.01
C GLY A 873 -10.27 2.39 37.38
N ALA A 874 -10.53 2.61 38.67
CA ALA A 874 -11.68 3.40 39.12
C ALA A 874 -11.62 4.84 38.61
N GLN A 875 -10.44 5.47 38.63
CA GLN A 875 -10.26 6.82 38.11
C GLN A 875 -10.46 6.88 36.59
N LEU A 876 -9.97 5.90 35.81
CA LEU A 876 -10.24 5.84 34.37
C LEU A 876 -11.74 5.73 34.08
N VAL A 877 -12.45 4.88 34.83
CA VAL A 877 -13.91 4.75 34.72
C VAL A 877 -14.60 6.09 35.01
N ASP A 878 -14.21 6.78 36.07
CA ASP A 878 -14.80 8.07 36.44
C ASP A 878 -14.48 9.14 35.39
N THR A 879 -13.26 9.16 34.86
CA THR A 879 -12.88 10.00 33.72
C THR A 879 -13.81 9.76 32.53
N ILE A 880 -13.98 8.51 32.10
CA ILE A 880 -14.85 8.19 30.96
C ILE A 880 -16.31 8.55 31.26
N LEU A 881 -16.88 8.02 32.33
CA LEU A 881 -18.33 8.07 32.56
C LEU A 881 -18.80 9.44 33.10
N ILE A 882 -17.98 10.12 33.88
CA ILE A 882 -18.37 11.36 34.58
C ILE A 882 -17.77 12.58 33.90
N LYS A 883 -16.45 12.59 33.65
CA LYS A 883 -15.77 13.76 33.05
C LYS A 883 -16.06 13.87 31.55
N ASP A 884 -15.95 12.78 30.81
CA ASP A 884 -16.12 12.73 29.35
C ASP A 884 -17.54 12.27 28.94
N GLY A 885 -18.44 12.09 29.90
CA GLY A 885 -19.87 11.78 29.64
C GLY A 885 -20.12 10.46 28.91
N GLY A 886 -19.20 9.51 29.00
CA GLY A 886 -19.25 8.20 28.33
C GLY A 886 -18.65 8.18 26.93
N HIS A 887 -17.88 9.19 26.52
CA HIS A 887 -17.20 9.25 25.21
C HIS A 887 -15.74 8.84 25.32
N LEU A 888 -15.13 8.50 24.17
CA LEU A 888 -13.68 8.35 24.08
C LEU A 888 -12.99 9.71 24.15
N ASP A 889 -11.75 9.71 24.62
CA ASP A 889 -10.85 10.87 24.67
C ASP A 889 -9.42 10.41 24.40
N THR A 890 -9.26 9.59 23.36
CA THR A 890 -8.00 8.94 23.01
C THR A 890 -7.67 9.19 21.54
N GLY A 891 -6.38 9.40 21.29
CA GLY A 891 -5.77 9.28 19.98
C GLY A 891 -5.53 7.82 19.61
N ILE A 892 -4.65 7.57 18.65
CA ILE A 892 -4.48 6.26 18.01
C ILE A 892 -4.10 5.15 19.00
N PHE A 893 -3.14 5.39 19.89
CA PHE A 893 -2.65 4.38 20.81
C PHE A 893 -3.62 4.15 21.96
N GLY A 894 -4.19 5.22 22.51
CA GLY A 894 -5.23 5.11 23.52
C GLY A 894 -6.44 4.34 22.99
N THR A 895 -6.88 4.61 21.75
CA THR A 895 -8.04 3.95 21.14
C THR A 895 -7.78 2.47 20.90
N ARG A 896 -6.60 2.11 20.37
CA ARG A 896 -6.21 0.70 20.19
C ARG A 896 -6.34 -0.09 21.49
N TYR A 897 -5.85 0.43 22.61
CA TYR A 897 -5.77 -0.31 23.88
C TYR A 897 -6.90 -0.03 24.88
N LEU A 898 -7.88 0.83 24.55
CA LEU A 898 -8.96 1.22 25.46
C LEU A 898 -9.76 0.01 25.98
N MET A 899 -10.20 -0.86 25.06
CA MET A 899 -10.99 -2.04 25.42
C MET A 899 -10.14 -3.05 26.22
N ASP A 900 -8.87 -3.21 25.90
CA ASP A 900 -7.94 -4.10 26.62
C ASP A 900 -7.74 -3.64 28.08
N ALA A 901 -7.50 -2.34 28.29
CA ALA A 901 -7.36 -1.76 29.63
C ALA A 901 -8.63 -1.93 30.48
N LEU A 902 -9.80 -1.63 29.89
CA LEU A 902 -11.10 -1.74 30.57
C LEU A 902 -11.48 -3.20 30.85
N ALA A 903 -11.20 -4.12 29.93
CA ALA A 903 -11.36 -5.54 30.15
C ALA A 903 -10.48 -6.03 31.31
N GLY A 904 -9.21 -5.60 31.35
CA GLY A 904 -8.24 -5.99 32.38
C GLY A 904 -8.63 -5.58 33.81
N ILE A 905 -9.42 -4.51 33.96
CA ILE A 905 -9.96 -4.08 35.26
C ILE A 905 -11.41 -4.55 35.50
N GLY A 906 -11.94 -5.44 34.66
CA GLY A 906 -13.29 -5.99 34.80
C GLY A 906 -14.42 -5.04 34.42
N ARG A 907 -14.14 -3.99 33.64
CA ARG A 907 -15.08 -2.93 33.24
C ARG A 907 -15.32 -2.86 31.74
N ILE A 908 -15.46 -4.03 31.10
CA ILE A 908 -15.80 -4.14 29.68
C ILE A 908 -17.13 -3.45 29.34
N ASP A 909 -18.04 -3.31 30.31
CA ASP A 909 -19.28 -2.54 30.19
C ASP A 909 -19.03 -1.06 29.84
N VAL A 910 -17.93 -0.48 30.31
CA VAL A 910 -17.56 0.91 30.00
C VAL A 910 -17.03 1.02 28.58
N ALA A 911 -16.27 0.04 28.10
CA ALA A 911 -15.82 0.02 26.71
C ALA A 911 -17.02 -0.05 25.76
N MET A 912 -18.02 -0.88 26.09
CA MET A 912 -19.27 -0.94 25.33
C MET A 912 -20.03 0.38 25.34
N LYS A 913 -20.04 1.08 26.48
CA LYS A 913 -20.67 2.40 26.58
C LYS A 913 -20.01 3.42 25.65
N VAL A 914 -18.69 3.40 25.54
CA VAL A 914 -17.93 4.26 24.62
C VAL A 914 -18.23 3.93 23.17
N LEU A 915 -18.21 2.64 22.80
CA LEU A 915 -18.46 2.19 21.42
C LEU A 915 -19.91 2.44 20.95
N ASP A 916 -20.89 2.43 21.87
CA ASP A 916 -22.29 2.76 21.57
C ASP A 916 -22.56 4.27 21.53
N SER A 917 -21.55 5.12 21.77
CA SER A 917 -21.77 6.57 21.68
C SER A 917 -22.04 7.02 20.25
N ARG A 918 -23.14 7.76 20.06
CA ARG A 918 -23.61 8.28 18.75
C ARG A 918 -23.43 9.78 18.60
N SER A 919 -22.98 10.45 19.65
CA SER A 919 -22.57 11.85 19.63
C SER A 919 -21.05 11.94 19.60
N TYR A 920 -20.54 13.06 19.09
CA TYR A 920 -19.11 13.32 19.06
C TYR A 920 -18.50 13.26 20.48
N PRO A 921 -17.31 12.66 20.64
CA PRO A 921 -16.53 11.87 19.67
C PRO A 921 -16.83 10.36 19.73
N GLY A 922 -16.68 9.65 18.59
CA GLY A 922 -16.65 8.18 18.56
C GLY A 922 -17.07 7.54 17.23
N PHE A 923 -16.77 6.25 17.06
CA PHE A 923 -17.13 5.50 15.85
C PHE A 923 -18.64 5.52 15.55
N GLY A 924 -19.49 5.47 16.59
CA GLY A 924 -20.94 5.56 16.40
C GLY A 924 -21.40 6.95 15.92
N TYR A 925 -20.64 8.00 16.22
CA TYR A 925 -20.83 9.33 15.65
C TYR A 925 -20.42 9.38 14.17
N GLU A 926 -19.24 8.88 13.81
CA GLU A 926 -18.77 8.78 12.42
C GLU A 926 -19.79 8.02 11.55
N ILE A 927 -20.22 6.84 11.99
CA ILE A 927 -21.24 6.03 11.32
C ILE A 927 -22.56 6.81 11.22
N GLY A 928 -22.90 7.60 12.23
CA GLY A 928 -24.06 8.49 12.24
C GLY A 928 -23.98 9.62 11.20
N GLN A 929 -22.78 10.06 10.84
CA GLN A 929 -22.50 11.00 9.76
C GLN A 929 -22.40 10.33 8.37
N GLY A 930 -22.44 9.00 8.31
CA GLY A 930 -22.43 8.25 7.05
C GLY A 930 -21.11 7.54 6.73
N ALA A 931 -20.18 7.46 7.69
CA ALA A 931 -18.89 6.79 7.51
C ALA A 931 -19.04 5.32 7.09
N THR A 932 -18.23 4.93 6.12
CA THR A 932 -18.11 3.54 5.61
C THR A 932 -16.69 2.97 5.77
N SER A 933 -15.80 3.78 6.32
CA SER A 933 -14.38 3.60 6.63
C SER A 933 -14.12 4.35 7.94
N SER A 934 -13.00 4.13 8.62
CA SER A 934 -12.58 4.96 9.76
C SER A 934 -11.93 6.25 9.27
N TRP A 935 -12.11 7.35 10.00
CA TRP A 935 -11.59 8.67 9.63
C TRP A 935 -10.23 8.95 10.25
N GLU A 936 -9.54 9.97 9.76
CA GLU A 936 -8.27 10.47 10.34
C GLU A 936 -8.49 11.21 11.65
N GLU A 937 -9.60 11.92 11.77
CA GLU A 937 -9.95 12.65 12.96
C GLU A 937 -11.37 12.33 13.41
N TRP A 938 -11.62 12.52 14.71
CA TRP A 938 -12.96 12.32 15.27
C TRP A 938 -13.97 13.40 14.85
N THR A 939 -13.48 14.55 14.36
CA THR A 939 -14.31 15.60 13.75
C THR A 939 -14.54 15.32 12.27
N TYR A 940 -15.69 15.71 11.75
CA TYR A 940 -16.01 15.63 10.31
C TYR A 940 -15.10 16.53 9.46
N ALA A 941 -14.79 17.74 9.94
CA ALA A 941 -13.91 18.66 9.24
C ALA A 941 -12.69 19.07 10.10
N SER A 942 -11.48 19.10 9.55
CA SER A 942 -10.25 19.51 10.25
C SER A 942 -9.21 20.18 9.32
N SER A 943 -8.06 20.54 9.90
CA SER A 943 -6.91 21.04 9.13
C SER A 943 -6.15 19.95 8.36
N MET A 944 -6.32 18.69 8.76
CA MET A 944 -5.61 17.53 8.25
C MET A 944 -6.59 16.35 8.27
N GLU A 945 -7.33 16.19 7.17
CA GLU A 945 -8.45 15.24 7.12
C GLU A 945 -8.41 14.27 5.94
N THR A 946 -8.86 13.04 6.23
CA THR A 946 -9.40 12.07 5.29
C THR A 946 -10.47 11.26 6.01
N HIS A 947 -11.44 10.77 5.25
CA HIS A 947 -12.46 9.85 5.74
C HIS A 947 -12.08 8.37 5.47
N ASP A 948 -10.80 8.08 5.23
CA ASP A 948 -10.27 6.71 5.12
C ASP A 948 -8.84 6.55 5.66
N HIS A 949 -8.73 6.40 6.98
CA HIS A 949 -7.47 6.20 7.68
C HIS A 949 -7.52 4.98 8.60
N ALA A 950 -6.53 4.10 8.55
CA ALA A 950 -6.56 2.82 9.28
C ALA A 950 -6.14 2.91 10.76
N MET A 951 -5.65 4.05 11.24
CA MET A 951 -4.97 4.14 12.55
C MET A 951 -5.88 3.87 13.76
N PHE A 952 -7.19 4.18 13.68
CA PHE A 952 -8.16 3.80 14.71
C PHE A 952 -8.72 2.37 14.54
N ALA A 953 -8.43 1.72 13.42
CA ALA A 953 -8.93 0.39 13.10
C ALA A 953 -8.33 -0.71 14.01
N GLY A 954 -7.23 -0.40 14.71
CA GLY A 954 -6.57 -1.28 15.66
C GLY A 954 -7.48 -1.85 16.76
N ILE A 955 -8.55 -1.14 17.12
CA ILE A 955 -9.52 -1.63 18.13
C ILE A 955 -10.17 -2.96 17.74
N ASN A 956 -10.22 -3.31 16.44
CA ASN A 956 -10.73 -4.61 15.98
C ASN A 956 -9.96 -5.81 16.59
N ALA A 957 -8.69 -5.65 16.95
CA ALA A 957 -7.95 -6.68 17.68
C ALA A 957 -8.68 -7.08 18.98
N SER A 958 -9.30 -6.12 19.66
CA SER A 958 -10.06 -6.35 20.90
C SER A 958 -11.36 -7.15 20.66
N PHE A 959 -11.93 -7.11 19.46
CA PHE A 959 -13.16 -7.83 19.17
C PHE A 959 -12.91 -9.34 19.16
N SER A 960 -11.80 -9.77 18.55
CA SER A 960 -11.39 -11.18 18.58
C SER A 960 -10.80 -11.60 19.93
N THR A 961 -10.00 -10.75 20.58
CA THR A 961 -9.25 -11.10 21.79
C THR A 961 -10.02 -10.93 23.10
N GLN A 962 -10.95 -9.97 23.18
CA GLN A 962 -11.76 -9.70 24.37
C GLN A 962 -13.18 -10.25 24.22
N LEU A 963 -13.89 -9.96 23.13
CA LEU A 963 -15.28 -10.43 22.95
C LEU A 963 -15.34 -11.89 22.50
N GLY A 964 -14.50 -12.28 21.53
CA GLY A 964 -14.27 -13.68 21.15
C GLY A 964 -13.40 -14.44 22.16
N GLY A 965 -12.51 -13.73 22.86
CA GLY A 965 -11.61 -14.31 23.86
C GLY A 965 -10.39 -15.03 23.29
N ILE A 966 -10.13 -14.96 21.97
CA ILE A 966 -9.10 -15.76 21.28
C ILE A 966 -7.73 -15.09 21.42
N GLN A 967 -6.83 -15.66 22.24
CA GLN A 967 -5.49 -15.12 22.46
C GLN A 967 -4.40 -16.18 22.28
N PRO A 968 -3.41 -16.00 21.38
CA PRO A 968 -2.28 -16.90 21.32
C PRO A 968 -1.44 -16.81 22.60
N THR A 969 -1.03 -17.95 23.14
CA THR A 969 -0.07 -18.03 24.25
C THR A 969 1.22 -18.75 23.85
N GLY A 970 1.28 -19.19 22.59
CA GLY A 970 2.44 -19.79 21.95
C GLY A 970 2.40 -19.52 20.45
N PRO A 971 3.58 -19.53 19.79
CA PRO A 971 3.73 -19.06 18.42
C PRO A 971 2.89 -19.88 17.43
N GLY A 972 2.30 -19.18 16.46
CA GLY A 972 1.44 -19.78 15.43
C GLY A 972 0.25 -20.52 16.03
N TYR A 973 -0.33 -19.98 17.11
CA TYR A 973 -1.47 -20.59 17.84
C TYR A 973 -1.22 -22.03 18.33
N ARG A 974 0.04 -22.40 18.60
CA ARG A 974 0.37 -23.72 19.16
C ARG A 974 -0.32 -23.95 20.50
N THR A 975 -0.36 -22.91 21.34
CA THR A 975 -1.19 -22.85 22.53
C THR A 975 -1.96 -21.54 22.51
N MET A 976 -3.16 -21.55 23.09
CA MET A 976 -4.00 -20.36 23.16
C MET A 976 -4.81 -20.35 24.46
N THR A 977 -5.31 -19.18 24.80
CA THR A 977 -6.36 -18.98 25.78
C THR A 977 -7.64 -18.60 25.04
N VAL A 978 -8.78 -19.10 25.53
CA VAL A 978 -10.12 -18.66 25.16
C VAL A 978 -10.77 -18.08 26.42
N ASP A 979 -10.82 -16.75 26.54
CA ASP A 979 -11.34 -16.02 27.69
C ASP A 979 -12.26 -14.88 27.26
N PRO A 980 -13.50 -15.19 26.82
CA PRO A 980 -14.43 -14.17 26.34
C PRO A 980 -14.98 -13.34 27.50
N ARG A 981 -14.89 -12.02 27.37
CA ARG A 981 -15.56 -11.05 28.25
C ARG A 981 -17.02 -10.92 27.84
N ILE A 982 -17.93 -11.00 28.80
CA ILE A 982 -19.38 -10.99 28.57
C ILE A 982 -19.97 -9.65 29.03
N PRO A 983 -19.97 -8.60 28.19
CA PRO A 983 -20.53 -7.32 28.58
C PRO A 983 -22.06 -7.39 28.78
N PRO A 984 -22.62 -6.61 29.72
CA PRO A 984 -24.06 -6.44 29.82
C PRO A 984 -24.66 -5.90 28.51
N GLY A 985 -25.84 -6.39 28.13
CA GLY A 985 -26.55 -5.96 26.92
C GLY A 985 -26.20 -6.73 25.64
N LEU A 986 -25.08 -7.47 25.64
CA LEU A 986 -24.70 -8.32 24.51
C LEU A 986 -25.15 -9.77 24.76
N HIS A 987 -25.87 -10.33 23.79
CA HIS A 987 -26.53 -11.63 23.91
C HIS A 987 -25.85 -12.72 23.08
N HIS A 988 -25.07 -12.34 22.07
CA HIS A 988 -24.35 -13.25 21.19
C HIS A 988 -23.09 -12.59 20.64
N VAL A 989 -22.01 -13.37 20.56
CA VAL A 989 -20.82 -13.08 19.74
C VAL A 989 -20.36 -14.38 19.09
N ALA A 990 -19.96 -14.29 17.83
CA ALA A 990 -19.20 -15.31 17.12
C ALA A 990 -17.95 -14.68 16.49
N ALA A 991 -16.80 -15.29 16.72
CA ALA A 991 -15.52 -14.86 16.17
C ALA A 991 -14.71 -16.07 15.69
N SER A 992 -13.96 -15.91 14.60
CA SER A 992 -13.03 -16.94 14.13
C SER A 992 -11.78 -16.32 13.51
N ILE A 993 -10.67 -17.05 13.56
CA ILE A 993 -9.39 -16.71 12.93
C ILE A 993 -8.85 -17.95 12.21
N ALA A 994 -8.57 -17.85 10.92
CA ALA A 994 -7.89 -18.87 10.12
C ALA A 994 -6.38 -18.78 10.36
N THR A 995 -5.87 -19.62 11.27
CA THR A 995 -4.45 -19.62 11.66
C THR A 995 -3.61 -20.51 10.73
N VAL A 996 -2.29 -20.45 10.88
CA VAL A 996 -1.33 -21.39 10.23
C VAL A 996 -1.57 -22.87 10.56
N ARG A 997 -2.36 -23.18 11.60
CA ARG A 997 -2.73 -24.56 12.00
C ARG A 997 -4.14 -24.96 11.58
N GLY A 998 -4.92 -24.02 11.04
CA GLY A 998 -6.35 -24.15 10.77
C GLY A 998 -7.19 -23.17 11.60
N THR A 999 -8.50 -23.23 11.48
CA THR A 999 -9.41 -22.27 12.13
C THR A 999 -9.50 -22.49 13.64
N VAL A 1000 -9.30 -21.41 14.40
CA VAL A 1000 -9.80 -21.26 15.77
C VAL A 1000 -11.11 -20.47 15.71
N ALA A 1001 -12.13 -20.91 16.45
CA ALA A 1001 -13.41 -20.21 16.48
C ALA A 1001 -14.04 -20.28 17.88
N THR A 1002 -14.78 -19.23 18.22
CA THR A 1002 -15.54 -19.10 19.46
C THR A 1002 -16.92 -18.55 19.14
N SER A 1003 -17.96 -19.13 19.72
CA SER A 1003 -19.31 -18.55 19.68
C SER A 1003 -19.94 -18.69 21.05
N TRP A 1004 -20.51 -17.61 21.58
CA TRP A 1004 -21.25 -17.68 22.84
C TRP A 1004 -22.61 -17.03 22.73
N THR A 1005 -23.56 -17.55 23.53
CA THR A 1005 -24.87 -16.92 23.74
C THR A 1005 -25.17 -16.78 25.23
N ASN A 1006 -25.80 -15.67 25.60
CA ASN A 1006 -26.22 -15.39 26.97
C ASN A 1006 -27.69 -14.94 27.02
N THR A 1007 -28.56 -15.84 27.51
CA THR A 1007 -30.00 -15.56 27.69
C THR A 1007 -30.33 -15.04 29.09
N GLY A 1008 -29.33 -14.87 29.96
CA GLY A 1008 -29.48 -14.44 31.34
C GLY A 1008 -29.92 -15.53 32.33
N SER A 1009 -30.38 -16.69 31.86
CA SER A 1009 -30.60 -17.92 32.66
C SER A 1009 -29.71 -19.08 32.21
N ARG A 1010 -29.13 -18.97 31.01
CA ARG A 1010 -28.22 -19.93 30.41
C ARG A 1010 -27.15 -19.18 29.63
N PHE A 1011 -25.91 -19.61 29.81
CA PHE A 1011 -24.76 -19.24 29.00
C PHE A 1011 -24.26 -20.47 28.24
N THR A 1012 -23.94 -20.31 26.97
CA THR A 1012 -23.28 -21.36 26.16
C THR A 1012 -22.06 -20.78 25.48
N LEU A 1013 -21.01 -21.59 25.36
CA LEU A 1013 -19.76 -21.26 24.68
C LEU A 1013 -19.32 -22.48 23.86
N ASP A 1014 -19.23 -22.30 22.55
CA ASP A 1014 -18.66 -23.23 21.59
C ASP A 1014 -17.24 -22.79 21.22
N VAL A 1015 -16.30 -23.73 21.22
CA VAL A 1015 -14.89 -23.50 20.92
C VAL A 1015 -14.39 -24.54 19.93
N THR A 1016 -13.79 -24.08 18.83
CA THR A 1016 -13.08 -24.92 17.86
C THR A 1016 -11.58 -24.69 17.98
N VAL A 1017 -10.82 -25.77 18.19
CA VAL A 1017 -9.36 -25.76 18.29
C VAL A 1017 -8.76 -26.61 17.16
N PRO A 1018 -7.85 -26.08 16.33
CA PRO A 1018 -7.25 -26.84 15.24
C PRO A 1018 -6.31 -27.95 15.73
N VAL A 1019 -6.07 -28.96 14.88
CA VAL A 1019 -5.12 -30.04 15.18
C VAL A 1019 -3.69 -29.49 15.23
N GLY A 1020 -2.92 -29.91 16.24
CA GLY A 1020 -1.59 -29.34 16.52
C GLY A 1020 -1.63 -28.20 17.54
N SER A 1021 -2.83 -27.82 18.00
CA SER A 1021 -3.04 -26.81 19.03
C SER A 1021 -3.73 -27.34 20.28
N SER A 1022 -3.65 -26.57 21.37
CA SER A 1022 -4.42 -26.77 22.60
C SER A 1022 -4.86 -25.43 23.19
N ALA A 1023 -6.00 -25.42 23.89
CA ALA A 1023 -6.54 -24.22 24.51
C ALA A 1023 -6.76 -24.37 26.01
N THR A 1024 -6.51 -23.30 26.76
CA THR A 1024 -7.09 -23.08 28.09
C THR A 1024 -8.36 -22.27 27.91
N VAL A 1025 -9.51 -22.83 28.29
CA VAL A 1025 -10.82 -22.20 28.11
C VAL A 1025 -11.34 -21.74 29.45
N HIS A 1026 -11.55 -20.43 29.58
CA HIS A 1026 -12.25 -19.77 30.67
C HIS A 1026 -13.73 -19.70 30.30
N VAL A 1027 -14.57 -20.33 31.11
CA VAL A 1027 -16.03 -20.36 30.92
C VAL A 1027 -16.66 -19.45 31.96
N PRO A 1028 -17.09 -18.23 31.57
CA PRO A 1028 -17.72 -17.29 32.50
C PRO A 1028 -19.03 -17.85 33.05
N HIS A 1029 -19.33 -17.56 34.32
CA HIS A 1029 -20.66 -17.82 34.87
C HIS A 1029 -21.69 -16.77 34.43
N ALA A 1030 -21.23 -15.69 33.78
CA ALA A 1030 -22.06 -14.64 33.18
C ALA A 1030 -23.09 -14.03 34.15
N GLY A 1031 -22.70 -13.86 35.42
CA GLY A 1031 -23.53 -13.32 36.50
C GLY A 1031 -24.55 -14.29 37.09
N LEU A 1032 -24.51 -15.58 36.72
CA LEU A 1032 -25.34 -16.63 37.31
C LEU A 1032 -24.76 -17.10 38.66
N ARG A 1033 -25.65 -17.41 39.60
CA ARG A 1033 -25.38 -18.01 40.91
C ARG A 1033 -25.87 -19.45 40.94
N HIS A 1034 -25.30 -20.23 41.87
CA HIS A 1034 -25.61 -21.67 42.04
C HIS A 1034 -25.50 -22.46 40.72
N VAL A 1035 -24.41 -22.23 40.00
CA VAL A 1035 -24.26 -22.70 38.63
C VAL A 1035 -24.04 -24.21 38.50
N ASP A 1036 -24.69 -24.82 37.51
CA ASP A 1036 -24.32 -26.12 36.92
C ASP A 1036 -23.52 -25.86 35.64
N VAL A 1037 -22.27 -26.33 35.60
CA VAL A 1037 -21.35 -26.15 34.47
C VAL A 1037 -21.10 -27.48 33.79
N ARG A 1038 -21.67 -27.66 32.60
CA ARG A 1038 -21.51 -28.84 31.75
C ARG A 1038 -20.51 -28.56 30.64
N ALA A 1039 -19.69 -29.56 30.31
CA ALA A 1039 -18.72 -29.49 29.23
C ALA A 1039 -18.75 -30.79 28.41
N THR A 1040 -18.39 -30.68 27.14
CA THR A 1040 -18.20 -31.84 26.26
C THR A 1040 -17.23 -32.85 26.88
N SER A 1041 -17.56 -34.14 26.80
CA SER A 1041 -16.72 -35.22 27.33
C SER A 1041 -15.30 -35.17 26.76
N GLY A 1042 -14.31 -35.21 27.66
CA GLY A 1042 -12.88 -35.08 27.35
C GLY A 1042 -12.26 -33.73 27.75
N ALA A 1043 -13.08 -32.70 28.03
CA ALA A 1043 -12.58 -31.42 28.53
C ALA A 1043 -12.11 -31.58 29.99
N ARG A 1044 -10.85 -31.23 30.28
CA ARG A 1044 -10.28 -31.41 31.62
C ARG A 1044 -10.46 -30.13 32.43
N ARG A 1045 -11.34 -30.15 33.43
CA ARG A 1045 -11.49 -29.06 34.40
C ARG A 1045 -10.20 -28.92 35.22
N GLN A 1046 -9.63 -27.72 35.27
CA GLN A 1046 -8.45 -27.41 36.10
C GLN A 1046 -8.87 -26.94 37.50
N HIS A 1047 -9.81 -26.00 37.54
CA HIS A 1047 -10.46 -25.51 38.77
C HIS A 1047 -11.83 -24.91 38.45
N GLY A 1048 -12.69 -24.81 39.47
CA GLY A 1048 -13.98 -24.14 39.40
C GLY A 1048 -14.31 -23.50 40.75
N GLY A 1049 -14.75 -22.24 40.72
CA GLY A 1049 -15.05 -21.43 41.89
C GLY A 1049 -14.97 -19.94 41.54
N GLY A 1050 -15.68 -19.09 42.28
CA GLY A 1050 -15.83 -17.67 41.91
C GLY A 1050 -16.77 -17.50 40.71
N ASP A 1051 -16.41 -16.61 39.79
CA ASP A 1051 -17.25 -16.17 38.66
C ASP A 1051 -16.97 -16.93 37.34
N GLU A 1052 -16.11 -17.95 37.35
CA GLU A 1052 -15.75 -18.73 36.15
C GLU A 1052 -15.43 -20.21 36.42
N SER A 1053 -15.27 -20.98 35.35
CA SER A 1053 -14.77 -22.36 35.35
C SER A 1053 -13.71 -22.52 34.27
N VAL A 1054 -12.54 -23.09 34.60
CA VAL A 1054 -11.45 -23.20 33.63
C VAL A 1054 -11.16 -24.64 33.24
N PHE A 1055 -10.99 -24.86 31.94
CA PHE A 1055 -10.75 -26.15 31.32
C PHE A 1055 -9.49 -26.11 30.45
N THR A 1056 -8.86 -27.26 30.26
CA THR A 1056 -7.89 -27.47 29.18
C THR A 1056 -8.46 -28.46 28.18
N VAL A 1057 -8.33 -28.10 26.91
CA VAL A 1057 -8.81 -28.90 25.78
C VAL A 1057 -7.73 -29.03 24.70
N GLY A 1058 -7.73 -30.16 24.00
CA GLY A 1058 -6.94 -30.33 22.78
C GLY A 1058 -7.74 -29.90 21.55
N SER A 1059 -7.31 -30.36 20.38
CA SER A 1059 -8.00 -30.13 19.10
C SER A 1059 -9.44 -30.64 19.07
N GLY A 1060 -10.28 -30.05 18.23
CA GLY A 1060 -11.68 -30.41 18.01
C GLY A 1060 -12.67 -29.35 18.47
N HIS A 1061 -13.95 -29.73 18.44
CA HIS A 1061 -15.08 -28.89 18.86
C HIS A 1061 -15.48 -29.17 20.31
N TRP A 1062 -15.67 -28.11 21.10
CA TRP A 1062 -15.96 -28.18 22.52
C TRP A 1062 -17.11 -27.23 22.88
N GLU A 1063 -18.19 -27.80 23.39
CA GLU A 1063 -19.32 -27.04 23.94
C GLU A 1063 -19.24 -26.99 25.47
N PHE A 1064 -19.49 -25.81 26.03
CA PHE A 1064 -19.64 -25.53 27.45
C PHE A 1064 -21.00 -24.87 27.69
N THR A 1065 -21.74 -25.34 28.69
CA THR A 1065 -23.03 -24.75 29.11
C THR A 1065 -22.98 -24.43 30.59
N VAL A 1066 -23.41 -23.23 30.96
CA VAL A 1066 -23.64 -22.81 32.33
C VAL A 1066 -25.13 -22.51 32.50
N THR A 1067 -25.76 -23.12 33.49
CA THR A 1067 -27.15 -22.84 33.89
C THR A 1067 -27.21 -22.48 35.36
N GLY A 1068 -28.07 -21.53 35.71
CA GLY A 1068 -28.23 -21.09 37.10
C GLY A 1068 -29.36 -20.08 37.24
N HIS A 1069 -29.40 -19.41 38.39
CA HIS A 1069 -30.31 -18.30 38.66
C HIS A 1069 -29.48 -17.02 38.86
N ARG A 1070 -30.01 -15.85 38.48
CA ARG A 1070 -29.34 -14.57 38.75
C ARG A 1070 -29.34 -14.23 40.24
#